data_AF-A0A1H0R3H2-F1
#
_entry.id   AF-A0A1H0R3H2-F1
#
_cell.length_a   1.000
_cell.length_b   1.000
_cell.length_c   1.000
_cell.angle_alpha   90.00
_cell.angle_beta   90.00
_cell.angle_gamma   90.00
#
_symmetry.space_group_name_H-M   'P 1'
#
loop_
_entity.id
_entity.type
_entity.pdbx_description
1 polymer ?
#
loop_
_entity_poly.entity_id
_entity_poly.type
_entity_poly.pdbx_seq_one_letter_code
_entity_poly.pdbx_strand_id
1 'polypeptide(L)'
;MARRSDSSRFRAKAVRLPWATLAARQRDLQRQFEPGALSHLTHLTRAVRGAGGTGGTGGTAAFDERQLQLRSMDIHVSWACGPGLGVPHGPFTVWTRSPKDSPKRARIQVSGDSVPFVTWGPVEAGCVRVTCRPVDSSAPVAVYLFRTGEDADHAVAAGSVQPSSPAPLSITVRTSGATYAKVWNGTDITVAVQPLADIVDDPSWTPVEVVGLPVDQPAAGFDYDTSDQGPVASPMPPVDAAVQRLLRGGPPIGWGPVTQSGRLAPPWTAPDPKLLVEEVRKHLFPELPPMYDPSVREYLQHTITSPRAVDPPQHDGKMSSLNTQADTGPWPMLMLPAISDPFLNLATGFGASYSLERMDDQQVAVGYCDFLVTAKYARLAPPDRGGAEFAAYAPAPEPHLVVPAPTALLSERAGLVGPVEPDDPWRESIRLTWDRVPKNAAASPVTESALARYDLLTAGPAESLLPRRDAGGDRPLLISPDGSEGNTGFNRVALVDGGQEIPIGSGGRHVGYAVAVSDVHGIWSPWRDVTWDGTEPAPQPTRLISVALDTHYGGSTSCPATLKAEVAVEWLERTPTQVEIVAIYFPMTLATDVPRSGCRRARRRPLAASVATSAGPSPGTSPCRAAARCSHSAPTAPNG
;
A
#
# COMPACT_ATOMS: atom_id res chain seq x y z
N MET A 1 -5.74 -15.62 39.41
CA MET A 1 -4.33 -15.35 39.08
C MET A 1 -4.18 -13.86 38.92
N ALA A 2 -3.06 -13.25 39.33
CA ALA A 2 -2.81 -11.83 39.06
C ALA A 2 -2.58 -11.63 37.55
N ARG A 3 -3.17 -10.59 36.96
CA ARG A 3 -3.02 -10.27 35.53
C ARG A 3 -1.68 -9.55 35.34
N ARG A 4 -0.86 -10.02 34.41
CA ARG A 4 0.40 -9.33 34.08
C ARG A 4 0.16 -8.39 32.90
N SER A 5 0.37 -7.11 33.10
CA SER A 5 0.52 -6.17 31.99
C SER A 5 1.93 -6.32 31.42
N ASP A 6 2.03 -6.81 30.18
CA ASP A 6 3.23 -6.65 29.36
C ASP A 6 2.82 -5.95 28.07
N SER A 7 2.64 -4.65 28.21
CA SER A 7 2.20 -3.79 27.13
C SER A 7 3.19 -3.78 25.95
N SER A 8 4.45 -4.18 26.17
CA SER A 8 5.47 -4.26 25.12
C SER A 8 5.20 -5.42 24.16
N ARG A 9 4.68 -6.55 24.67
CA ARG A 9 4.42 -7.79 23.91
C ARG A 9 2.94 -8.08 23.68
N PHE A 10 2.02 -7.45 24.39
CA PHE A 10 0.58 -7.59 24.18
C PHE A 10 -0.09 -6.22 24.16
N ARG A 11 -0.66 -5.84 23.02
CA ARG A 11 -1.22 -4.50 22.81
C ARG A 11 -2.65 -4.58 22.35
N ALA A 12 -3.46 -3.65 22.83
CA ALA A 12 -4.82 -3.44 22.38
C ALA A 12 -5.02 -1.95 22.06
N LYS A 13 -5.90 -1.67 21.11
CA LYS A 13 -6.33 -0.33 20.75
C LYS A 13 -7.85 -0.33 20.59
N ALA A 14 -8.50 0.70 21.12
CA ALA A 14 -9.92 0.95 20.91
C ALA A 14 -10.09 2.27 20.17
N VAL A 15 -10.94 2.30 19.15
CA VAL A 15 -11.30 3.52 18.41
C VAL A 15 -12.80 3.62 18.23
N ARG A 16 -13.33 4.84 18.22
CA ARG A 16 -14.74 5.09 17.90
C ARG A 16 -14.85 5.48 16.42
N LEU A 17 -15.75 4.85 15.69
CA LEU A 17 -15.91 4.99 14.24
C LEU A 17 -17.25 5.65 13.91
N PRO A 18 -17.30 6.98 13.73
CA PRO A 18 -18.53 7.68 13.39
C PRO A 18 -18.85 7.53 11.89
N TRP A 19 -19.31 6.35 11.47
CA TRP A 19 -19.51 6.00 10.05
C TRP A 19 -20.41 6.97 9.27
N ALA A 20 -21.46 7.54 9.87
CA ALA A 20 -22.27 8.55 9.17
C ALA A 20 -21.48 9.83 8.85
N THR A 21 -20.60 10.27 9.75
CA THR A 21 -19.72 11.42 9.53
C THR A 21 -18.71 11.13 8.42
N LEU A 22 -18.15 9.91 8.40
CA LEU A 22 -17.21 9.47 7.36
C LEU A 22 -17.89 9.41 5.99
N ALA A 23 -19.10 8.83 5.91
CA ALA A 23 -19.89 8.78 4.69
C ALA A 23 -20.32 10.17 4.19
N ALA A 24 -20.68 11.08 5.11
CA ALA A 24 -20.98 12.47 4.75
C ALA A 24 -19.78 13.17 4.10
N ARG A 25 -18.56 12.97 4.64
CA ARG A 25 -17.33 13.49 4.04
C ARG A 25 -17.07 12.92 2.64
N GLN A 26 -17.27 11.63 2.42
CA GLN A 26 -17.13 11.02 1.10
C GLN A 26 -18.14 11.60 0.09
N ARG A 27 -19.38 11.84 0.52
CA ARG A 27 -20.41 12.50 -0.33
C ARG A 27 -20.07 13.94 -0.65
N ASP A 28 -19.52 14.69 0.31
CA ASP A 28 -19.10 16.08 0.08
C ASP A 28 -17.97 16.15 -0.94
N LEU A 29 -17.01 15.23 -0.87
CA LEU A 29 -15.99 15.09 -1.90
C LEU A 29 -16.60 14.74 -3.25
N GLN A 30 -17.53 13.77 -3.31
CA GLN A 30 -18.21 13.41 -4.55
C GLN A 30 -18.94 14.61 -5.18
N ARG A 31 -19.66 15.40 -4.39
CA ARG A 31 -20.40 16.59 -4.84
C ARG A 31 -19.50 17.66 -5.44
N GLN A 32 -18.26 17.81 -4.97
CA GLN A 32 -17.30 18.76 -5.54
C GLN A 32 -16.92 18.42 -6.99
N PHE A 33 -17.08 17.16 -7.40
CA PHE A 33 -16.73 16.68 -8.74
C PHE A 33 -17.97 16.33 -9.59
N GLU A 34 -19.19 16.57 -9.11
CA GLU A 34 -20.39 16.40 -9.92
C GLU A 34 -20.43 17.46 -11.05
N PRO A 35 -20.70 17.07 -12.32
CA PRO A 35 -20.68 17.95 -13.50
C PRO A 35 -21.63 19.17 -13.47
N GLY A 36 -22.38 19.40 -12.39
CA GLY A 36 -23.24 20.56 -12.20
C GLY A 36 -22.73 21.59 -11.18
N ALA A 37 -21.79 21.25 -10.31
CA ALA A 37 -21.28 22.14 -9.26
C ALA A 37 -20.16 23.09 -9.74
N LEU A 38 -19.57 22.80 -10.90
CA LEU A 38 -18.51 23.61 -11.55
C LEU A 38 -19.05 24.62 -12.59
N SER A 39 -20.30 25.08 -12.44
CA SER A 39 -20.92 26.06 -13.34
C SER A 39 -20.30 27.47 -13.30
N HIS A 40 -19.22 27.69 -12.55
CA HIS A 40 -18.45 28.94 -12.61
C HIS A 40 -17.27 28.92 -13.59
N LEU A 41 -16.96 27.79 -14.22
CA LEU A 41 -15.95 27.70 -15.28
C LEU A 41 -16.46 26.81 -16.40
N THR A 42 -17.28 27.35 -17.29
CA THR A 42 -17.57 26.67 -18.57
C THR A 42 -17.77 27.68 -19.70
N HIS A 43 -16.75 27.83 -20.53
CA HIS A 43 -16.96 27.85 -21.97
C HIS A 43 -16.31 26.59 -22.53
N LEU A 44 -17.05 25.87 -23.38
CA LEU A 44 -16.69 24.64 -24.11
C LEU A 44 -17.09 23.32 -23.46
N THR A 45 -18.40 23.00 -23.47
CA THR A 45 -18.85 21.65 -23.90
C THR A 45 -20.36 21.65 -24.18
N ARG A 46 -20.73 21.91 -25.43
CA ARG A 46 -22.09 21.68 -25.94
C ARG A 46 -22.00 20.90 -27.24
N ALA A 47 -21.61 19.62 -27.15
CA ALA A 47 -21.64 18.74 -28.33
C ALA A 47 -21.56 17.23 -28.01
N VAL A 48 -22.24 16.69 -26.98
CA VAL A 48 -22.47 15.22 -26.91
C VAL A 48 -23.78 14.93 -26.17
N ARG A 49 -24.92 15.22 -26.78
CA ARG A 49 -26.22 14.65 -26.38
C ARG A 49 -26.99 14.29 -27.65
N GLY A 50 -26.81 13.05 -28.09
CA GLY A 50 -27.47 12.54 -29.28
C GLY A 50 -26.99 11.14 -29.66
N ALA A 51 -27.24 10.14 -28.81
CA ALA A 51 -27.43 8.75 -29.22
C ALA A 51 -27.99 7.96 -28.03
N GLY A 52 -29.20 7.44 -28.20
CA GLY A 52 -29.90 6.63 -27.20
C GLY A 52 -29.29 5.23 -27.07
N GLY A 53 -29.36 4.72 -25.84
CA GLY A 53 -29.06 3.34 -25.48
C GLY A 53 -29.47 3.12 -24.04
N THR A 54 -30.65 2.56 -23.83
CA THR A 54 -31.13 2.05 -22.55
C THR A 54 -30.27 0.86 -22.15
N GLY A 55 -29.28 1.09 -21.30
CA GLY A 55 -28.42 0.07 -20.71
C GLY A 55 -27.97 0.53 -19.32
N GLY A 56 -28.26 -0.31 -18.32
CA GLY A 56 -28.06 -0.14 -16.88
C GLY A 56 -27.24 1.07 -16.41
N THR A 57 -27.92 2.00 -15.74
CA THR A 57 -27.25 2.87 -14.76
C THR A 57 -26.59 1.96 -13.73
N GLY A 58 -25.26 1.85 -13.80
CA GLY A 58 -24.44 1.27 -12.74
C GLY A 58 -24.69 2.07 -11.47
N GLY A 59 -25.61 1.59 -10.65
CA GLY A 59 -25.94 2.21 -9.38
C GLY A 59 -24.72 2.17 -8.50
N THR A 60 -24.13 3.33 -8.24
CA THR A 60 -23.42 3.58 -6.98
C THR A 60 -24.26 2.97 -5.87
N ALA A 61 -23.73 2.00 -5.12
CA ALA A 61 -24.41 1.44 -3.97
C ALA A 61 -24.88 2.61 -3.10
N ALA A 62 -26.18 2.87 -3.09
CA ALA A 62 -26.73 3.90 -2.23
C ALA A 62 -26.44 3.45 -0.81
N PHE A 63 -25.64 4.23 -0.08
CA PHE A 63 -25.39 3.95 1.32
C PHE A 63 -26.73 3.85 2.04
N ASP A 64 -26.98 2.75 2.76
CA ASP A 64 -28.12 2.69 3.66
C ASP A 64 -27.88 3.69 4.79
N GLU A 65 -28.45 4.89 4.66
CA GLU A 65 -28.26 5.98 5.62
C GLU A 65 -28.70 5.57 7.03
N ARG A 66 -29.71 4.71 7.13
CA ARG A 66 -30.18 4.20 8.41
C ARG A 66 -29.11 3.29 9.02
N GLN A 67 -28.53 2.39 8.23
CA GLN A 67 -27.44 1.53 8.69
C GLN A 67 -26.22 2.34 9.12
N LEU A 68 -25.83 3.38 8.37
CA LEU A 68 -24.70 4.25 8.75
C LEU A 68 -24.96 5.05 10.03
N GLN A 69 -26.19 5.51 10.24
CA GLN A 69 -26.57 6.20 11.47
C GLN A 69 -26.50 5.24 12.67
N LEU A 70 -27.05 4.03 12.54
CA LEU A 70 -26.98 3.00 13.58
C LEU A 70 -25.54 2.64 13.97
N ARG A 71 -24.63 2.72 13.01
CA ARG A 71 -23.21 2.39 13.18
C ARG A 71 -22.33 3.58 13.55
N SER A 72 -22.88 4.78 13.69
CA SER A 72 -22.08 5.96 14.09
C SER A 72 -21.55 5.91 15.53
N MET A 73 -22.00 4.91 16.27
CA MET A 73 -21.63 4.63 17.66
C MET A 73 -20.70 3.41 17.78
N ASP A 74 -20.22 2.87 16.65
CA ASP A 74 -19.34 1.70 16.64
C ASP A 74 -18.02 2.00 17.36
N ILE A 75 -17.59 1.05 18.16
CA ILE A 75 -16.28 0.99 18.80
C ILE A 75 -15.57 -0.25 18.29
N HIS A 76 -14.42 -0.08 17.66
CA HIS A 76 -13.58 -1.19 17.24
C HIS A 76 -12.44 -1.37 18.22
N VAL A 77 -12.27 -2.60 18.71
CA VAL A 77 -11.16 -2.99 19.56
C VAL A 77 -10.32 -4.00 18.79
N SER A 78 -9.04 -3.71 18.59
CA SER A 78 -8.08 -4.61 17.96
C SER A 78 -6.91 -4.87 18.90
N TRP A 79 -6.29 -6.05 18.81
CA TRP A 79 -5.12 -6.41 19.59
C TRP A 79 -4.12 -7.21 18.77
N ALA A 80 -2.89 -7.24 19.26
CA ALA A 80 -1.79 -7.97 18.65
C ALA A 80 -0.89 -8.58 19.71
N CYS A 81 -0.43 -9.80 19.42
CA CYS A 81 0.57 -10.51 20.20
C CYS A 81 1.94 -10.35 19.55
N GLY A 82 2.93 -9.93 20.32
CA GLY A 82 4.31 -9.86 19.88
C GLY A 82 4.95 -11.24 19.80
N PRO A 83 6.00 -11.41 18.97
CA PRO A 83 6.62 -12.71 18.73
C PRO A 83 7.17 -13.37 20.01
N GLY A 84 7.72 -12.56 20.94
CA GLY A 84 8.24 -13.05 22.22
C GLY A 84 7.19 -13.45 23.26
N LEU A 85 5.89 -13.23 22.96
CA LEU A 85 4.77 -13.75 23.75
C LEU A 85 4.09 -14.93 23.05
N GLY A 86 3.93 -14.85 21.72
CA GLY A 86 3.19 -15.84 20.94
C GLY A 86 1.68 -15.64 21.01
N VAL A 87 0.95 -16.55 20.37
CA VAL A 87 -0.51 -16.59 20.36
C VAL A 87 -0.97 -17.65 21.39
N PRO A 88 -1.96 -17.33 22.24
CA PRO A 88 -2.44 -18.27 23.26
C PRO A 88 -3.09 -19.52 22.63
N HIS A 89 -3.04 -20.65 23.34
CA HIS A 89 -3.73 -21.90 23.00
C HIS A 89 -5.25 -21.85 23.27
N GLY A 90 -5.83 -20.66 23.38
CA GLY A 90 -7.26 -20.48 23.57
C GLY A 90 -7.73 -19.09 23.20
N PRO A 91 -9.03 -18.80 23.32
CA PRO A 91 -9.58 -17.50 22.97
C PRO A 91 -9.14 -16.41 23.96
N PHE A 92 -9.20 -15.17 23.48
CA PHE A 92 -9.08 -13.96 24.29
C PHE A 92 -10.40 -13.68 25.02
N THR A 93 -10.32 -13.01 26.17
CA THR A 93 -11.50 -12.44 26.84
C THR A 93 -11.43 -10.92 26.78
N VAL A 94 -12.49 -10.29 26.29
CA VAL A 94 -12.63 -8.83 26.29
C VAL A 94 -13.44 -8.40 27.50
N TRP A 95 -12.95 -7.39 28.20
CA TRP A 95 -13.54 -6.82 29.39
C TRP A 95 -13.77 -5.33 29.20
N THR A 96 -14.75 -4.80 29.94
CA THR A 96 -15.03 -3.36 30.00
C THR A 96 -15.12 -2.88 31.44
N ARG A 97 -14.80 -1.61 31.64
CA ARG A 97 -15.12 -0.88 32.88
C ARG A 97 -15.38 0.59 32.58
N SER A 98 -16.12 1.26 33.45
CA SER A 98 -16.20 2.73 33.40
C SER A 98 -14.84 3.36 33.75
N PRO A 99 -14.33 4.34 32.97
CA PRO A 99 -13.04 4.94 33.21
C PRO A 99 -13.00 5.66 34.56
N LYS A 100 -11.93 5.44 35.32
CA LYS A 100 -11.71 6.06 36.63
C LYS A 100 -10.29 6.60 36.72
N ASP A 101 -10.16 7.90 36.42
CA ASP A 101 -8.88 8.60 36.51
C ASP A 101 -8.60 8.99 37.97
N SER A 102 -7.55 8.43 38.53
CA SER A 102 -7.03 8.83 39.83
C SER A 102 -5.50 8.96 39.82
N PRO A 103 -4.91 9.78 38.93
CA PRO A 103 -3.47 9.96 38.87
C PRO A 103 -2.96 10.62 40.14
N LYS A 104 -1.86 10.10 40.69
CA LYS A 104 -1.19 10.62 41.89
C LYS A 104 0.09 11.32 41.49
N ARG A 105 0.44 12.40 42.20
CA ARG A 105 1.66 13.19 41.91
C ARG A 105 2.88 12.27 41.88
N ALA A 106 3.62 12.33 40.78
CA ALA A 106 4.83 11.56 40.57
C ALA A 106 6.07 12.40 40.92
N ARG A 107 7.15 11.71 41.32
CA ARG A 107 8.48 12.32 41.32
C ARG A 107 9.01 12.28 39.88
N ILE A 108 9.42 13.44 39.38
CA ILE A 108 9.87 13.58 37.99
C ILE A 108 11.31 14.05 37.88
N GLN A 109 11.92 13.76 36.74
CA GLN A 109 13.11 14.43 36.22
C GLN A 109 12.74 15.10 34.91
N VAL A 110 13.20 16.33 34.70
CA VAL A 110 12.92 17.14 33.51
C VAL A 110 14.24 17.51 32.85
N SER A 111 14.38 17.30 31.55
CA SER A 111 15.57 17.74 30.79
C SER A 111 15.57 19.25 30.55
N GLY A 112 16.76 19.82 30.31
CA GLY A 112 16.96 21.24 30.01
C GLY A 112 16.85 21.59 28.51
N ASP A 113 16.29 20.70 27.69
CA ASP A 113 16.23 20.88 26.24
C ASP A 113 15.13 21.86 25.81
N SER A 114 15.15 22.28 24.53
CA SER A 114 14.11 23.16 23.96
C SER A 114 12.71 22.56 23.99
N VAL A 115 12.61 21.22 24.01
CA VAL A 115 11.38 20.46 24.28
C VAL A 115 11.64 19.60 25.51
N PRO A 116 11.12 19.98 26.69
CA PRO A 116 11.35 19.25 27.92
C PRO A 116 10.94 17.77 27.83
N PHE A 117 11.90 16.91 28.15
CA PHE A 117 11.72 15.49 28.34
C PHE A 117 11.46 15.18 29.82
N VAL A 118 10.41 14.43 30.13
CA VAL A 118 9.93 14.21 31.50
C VAL A 118 9.79 12.73 31.80
N THR A 119 10.53 12.23 32.80
CA THR A 119 10.47 10.83 33.25
C THR A 119 9.87 10.71 34.65
N TRP A 120 9.21 9.58 34.95
CA TRP A 120 8.58 9.32 36.27
C TRP A 120 8.94 7.94 36.84
N GLY A 121 10.23 7.64 36.96
CA GLY A 121 10.69 6.36 37.55
C GLY A 121 10.28 5.11 36.74
N PRO A 122 10.44 3.90 37.30
CA PRO A 122 10.34 2.64 36.55
C PRO A 122 8.89 2.11 36.45
N VAL A 123 7.89 2.99 36.35
CA VAL A 123 6.47 2.60 36.36
C VAL A 123 5.83 2.90 35.01
N GLU A 124 5.18 1.90 34.42
CA GLU A 124 4.29 2.12 33.28
C GLU A 124 3.01 2.84 33.76
N ALA A 125 2.75 4.03 33.26
CA ALA A 125 1.55 4.80 33.53
C ALA A 125 0.46 4.47 32.50
N GLY A 126 -0.77 4.19 32.97
CA GLY A 126 -1.95 4.05 32.10
C GLY A 126 -2.76 5.34 31.96
N CYS A 127 -2.53 6.31 32.85
CA CYS A 127 -3.03 7.68 32.74
C CYS A 127 -1.98 8.66 33.27
N VAL A 128 -1.69 9.70 32.48
CA VAL A 128 -0.72 10.75 32.82
C VAL A 128 -1.42 12.09 32.78
N ARG A 129 -1.33 12.85 33.87
CA ARG A 129 -1.76 14.24 33.94
C ARG A 129 -0.53 15.13 34.02
N VAL A 130 -0.33 15.96 33.01
CA VAL A 130 0.72 16.97 32.96
C VAL A 130 0.10 18.32 33.27
N THR A 131 0.62 19.03 34.25
CA THR A 131 0.27 20.41 34.56
C THR A 131 1.48 21.30 34.30
N CYS A 132 1.32 22.32 33.46
CA CYS A 132 2.41 23.20 33.04
C CYS A 132 1.87 24.60 32.68
N ARG A 133 2.76 25.58 32.55
CA ARG A 133 2.45 26.91 31.99
C ARG A 133 2.82 26.95 30.51
N PRO A 134 2.00 27.57 29.64
CA PRO A 134 2.36 27.73 28.23
C PRO A 134 3.53 28.71 28.10
N VAL A 135 4.50 28.40 27.23
CA VAL A 135 5.60 29.32 26.90
C VAL A 135 5.09 30.45 25.99
N ASP A 136 4.31 30.08 24.98
CA ASP A 136 3.58 30.96 24.07
C ASP A 136 2.08 30.66 24.16
N SER A 137 1.28 31.64 24.61
CA SER A 137 -0.17 31.50 24.74
C SER A 137 -0.93 31.53 23.40
N SER A 138 -0.25 31.78 22.28
CA SER A 138 -0.83 31.71 20.94
C SER A 138 -0.71 30.32 20.29
N ALA A 139 0.18 29.47 20.80
CA ALA A 139 0.41 28.12 20.30
C ALA A 139 -0.16 27.05 21.25
N PRO A 140 -0.58 25.88 20.74
CA PRO A 140 -1.05 24.79 21.59
C PRO A 140 0.07 24.23 22.46
N VAL A 141 -0.28 23.78 23.66
CA VAL A 141 0.57 22.92 24.48
C VAL A 141 0.26 21.48 24.11
N ALA A 142 1.28 20.68 23.82
CA ALA A 142 1.10 19.28 23.45
C ALA A 142 1.96 18.36 24.32
N VAL A 143 1.39 17.21 24.70
CA VAL A 143 2.03 16.16 25.48
C VAL A 143 2.04 14.90 24.64
N TYR A 144 3.21 14.36 24.36
CA TYR A 144 3.36 13.04 23.76
C TYR A 144 3.91 12.10 24.81
N LEU A 145 3.26 10.95 24.95
CA LEU A 145 3.66 9.88 25.85
C LEU A 145 4.39 8.80 25.06
N PHE A 146 5.45 8.27 25.65
CA PHE A 146 6.31 7.27 25.03
C PHE A 146 6.56 6.12 25.99
N ARG A 147 6.94 4.97 25.43
CA ARG A 147 7.37 3.80 26.21
C ARG A 147 8.83 3.42 25.94
N THR A 148 9.19 3.40 24.66
CA THR A 148 10.52 3.00 24.17
C THR A 148 10.89 3.91 23.00
N GLY A 149 12.10 4.49 22.96
CA GLY A 149 12.51 5.37 21.86
C GLY A 149 11.89 6.78 21.91
N GLU A 150 12.54 7.75 21.28
CA GLU A 150 12.23 9.17 21.50
C GLU A 150 11.56 9.87 20.31
N ASP A 151 11.39 9.15 19.20
CA ASP A 151 10.82 9.66 17.95
C ASP A 151 9.29 9.50 17.93
N ALA A 152 8.61 10.33 17.12
CA ALA A 152 7.15 10.35 17.04
C ALA A 152 6.51 9.00 16.71
N ASP A 153 7.23 8.13 15.98
CA ASP A 153 6.82 6.76 15.63
C ASP A 153 6.70 5.82 16.84
N HIS A 154 7.27 6.21 17.98
CA HIS A 154 7.24 5.49 19.24
C HIS A 154 6.26 6.06 20.26
N ALA A 155 5.57 7.15 19.91
CA ALA A 155 4.58 7.74 20.79
C ALA A 155 3.39 6.77 20.94
N VAL A 156 3.00 6.49 22.20
CA VAL A 156 1.92 5.54 22.54
C VAL A 156 0.59 6.25 22.82
N ALA A 157 0.62 7.56 23.08
CA ALA A 157 -0.55 8.43 23.19
C ALA A 157 -0.10 9.89 23.08
N ALA A 158 -1.02 10.77 22.72
CA ALA A 158 -0.77 12.21 22.70
C ALA A 158 -2.04 12.97 23.11
N GLY A 159 -1.86 14.20 23.60
CA GLY A 159 -2.94 15.12 23.87
C GLY A 159 -2.46 16.56 23.72
N SER A 160 -3.35 17.47 23.33
CA SER A 160 -3.03 18.89 23.19
C SER A 160 -4.17 19.77 23.69
N VAL A 161 -3.82 20.97 24.14
CA VAL A 161 -4.77 21.99 24.59
C VAL A 161 -4.30 23.34 24.08
N GLN A 162 -5.21 24.11 23.48
CA GLN A 162 -4.96 25.52 23.16
C GLN A 162 -5.08 26.35 24.44
N PRO A 163 -4.02 27.02 24.92
CA PRO A 163 -4.10 27.90 26.07
C PRO A 163 -4.99 29.11 25.76
N SER A 164 -5.83 29.50 26.72
CA SER A 164 -6.63 30.73 26.66
C SER A 164 -6.00 31.89 27.43
N SER A 165 -4.93 31.62 28.20
CA SER A 165 -4.19 32.57 29.02
C SER A 165 -2.81 31.99 29.39
N PRO A 166 -1.87 32.78 29.94
CA PRO A 166 -0.59 32.27 30.45
C PRO A 166 -0.70 31.50 31.78
N ALA A 167 -1.92 31.26 32.29
CA ALA A 167 -2.12 30.51 33.52
C ALA A 167 -1.74 29.02 33.35
N PRO A 168 -1.39 28.32 34.45
CA PRO A 168 -1.18 26.87 34.40
C PRO A 168 -2.40 26.14 33.85
N LEU A 169 -2.16 25.20 32.93
CA LEU A 169 -3.18 24.31 32.37
C LEU A 169 -2.82 22.86 32.66
N SER A 170 -3.80 21.96 32.54
CA SER A 170 -3.59 20.52 32.74
C SER A 170 -4.08 19.73 31.54
N ILE A 171 -3.26 18.78 31.08
CA ILE A 171 -3.57 17.84 30.00
C ILE A 171 -3.55 16.44 30.61
N THR A 172 -4.66 15.71 30.50
CA THR A 172 -4.74 14.30 30.93
C THR A 172 -4.76 13.42 29.69
N VAL A 173 -3.82 12.50 29.60
CA VAL A 173 -3.63 11.59 28.47
C VAL A 173 -3.67 10.15 29.00
N ARG A 174 -4.58 9.33 28.46
CA ARG A 174 -4.67 7.90 28.76
C ARG A 174 -3.87 7.10 27.73
N THR A 175 -3.31 5.97 28.14
CA THR A 175 -2.44 5.18 27.28
C THR A 175 -2.37 3.72 27.73
N SER A 176 -1.98 2.83 26.83
CA SER A 176 -1.74 1.40 27.11
C SER A 176 -0.44 1.14 27.89
N GLY A 177 0.26 2.20 28.33
CA GLY A 177 1.47 2.16 29.16
C GLY A 177 2.54 3.13 28.65
N ALA A 178 2.90 4.13 29.43
CA ALA A 178 3.99 5.05 29.12
C ALA A 178 4.99 5.17 30.28
N THR A 179 6.24 5.44 29.96
CA THR A 179 7.33 5.57 30.94
C THR A 179 7.90 7.00 31.00
N TYR A 180 7.66 7.80 29.95
CA TYR A 180 8.05 9.21 29.90
C TYR A 180 7.19 10.01 28.91
N ALA A 181 7.35 11.34 28.94
CA ALA A 181 6.65 12.27 28.07
C ALA A 181 7.59 13.33 27.50
N LYS A 182 7.26 13.87 26.34
CA LYS A 182 7.79 15.14 25.83
C LYS A 182 6.68 16.19 25.84
N VAL A 183 6.98 17.39 26.33
CA VAL A 183 6.01 18.47 26.49
C VAL A 183 6.41 19.64 25.61
N TRP A 184 5.61 19.93 24.59
CA TRP A 184 5.80 21.08 23.70
C TRP A 184 5.12 22.31 24.26
N ASN A 185 5.79 23.46 24.12
CA ASN A 185 5.28 24.76 24.54
C ASN A 185 4.90 24.81 26.04
N GLY A 186 5.51 23.97 26.89
CA GLY A 186 5.20 23.89 28.32
C GLY A 186 6.43 24.11 29.20
N THR A 187 6.27 24.88 30.28
CA THR A 187 7.25 25.08 31.35
C THR A 187 6.61 24.86 32.73
N ASP A 188 7.40 24.91 33.81
CA ASP A 188 6.95 24.67 35.19
C ASP A 188 6.18 23.34 35.34
N ILE A 189 6.74 22.28 34.75
CA ILE A 189 6.05 21.02 34.55
C ILE A 189 5.92 20.25 35.87
N THR A 190 4.71 19.76 36.12
CA THR A 190 4.42 18.75 37.14
C THR A 190 3.64 17.61 36.52
N VAL A 191 3.88 16.39 37.00
CA VAL A 191 3.22 15.18 36.48
C VAL A 191 2.56 14.42 37.62
N ALA A 192 1.36 13.93 37.35
CA ALA A 192 0.68 12.91 38.14
C ALA A 192 0.43 11.69 37.25
N VAL A 193 0.68 10.48 37.78
CA VAL A 193 0.52 9.22 37.05
C VAL A 193 -0.41 8.28 37.81
N GLN A 194 -1.21 7.54 37.06
CA GLN A 194 -1.89 6.34 37.55
C GLN A 194 -1.15 5.14 36.96
N PRO A 195 -0.55 4.26 37.79
CA PRO A 195 0.12 3.06 37.31
C PRO A 195 -0.83 2.20 36.47
N LEU A 196 -0.31 1.62 35.39
CA LEU A 196 -1.06 0.71 34.53
C LEU A 196 -1.47 -0.56 35.27
N ALA A 197 -0.63 -1.07 36.17
CA ALA A 197 -0.95 -2.22 37.01
C ALA A 197 -2.21 -1.97 37.85
N ASP A 198 -2.32 -0.82 38.51
CA ASP A 198 -3.51 -0.43 39.29
C ASP A 198 -4.78 -0.39 38.43
N ILE A 199 -4.66 -0.06 37.14
CA ILE A 199 -5.77 -0.05 36.18
C ILE A 199 -6.17 -1.48 35.78
N VAL A 200 -5.19 -2.32 35.44
CA VAL A 200 -5.41 -3.70 34.99
C VAL A 200 -5.97 -4.60 36.09
N ASP A 201 -5.51 -4.41 37.32
CA ASP A 201 -5.93 -5.19 38.50
C ASP A 201 -7.21 -4.66 39.18
N ASP A 202 -7.84 -3.62 38.62
CA ASP A 202 -9.08 -3.06 39.17
C ASP A 202 -10.22 -4.11 39.18
N PRO A 203 -10.90 -4.37 40.32
CA PRO A 203 -11.93 -5.40 40.40
C PRO A 203 -13.23 -5.06 39.65
N SER A 204 -13.39 -3.84 39.11
CA SER A 204 -14.59 -3.40 38.38
C SER A 204 -14.65 -3.87 36.92
N TRP A 205 -13.64 -4.57 36.41
CA TRP A 205 -13.65 -5.15 35.06
C TRP A 205 -14.76 -6.22 34.92
N THR A 206 -15.59 -6.06 33.90
CA THR A 206 -16.67 -7.01 33.57
C THR A 206 -16.40 -7.67 32.21
N PRO A 207 -16.48 -9.01 32.10
CA PRO A 207 -16.26 -9.68 30.82
C PRO A 207 -17.47 -9.47 29.91
N VAL A 208 -17.22 -9.14 28.65
CA VAL A 208 -18.29 -8.86 27.66
C VAL A 208 -18.29 -9.84 26.50
N GLU A 209 -17.13 -10.35 26.10
CA GLU A 209 -17.01 -11.22 24.93
C GLU A 209 -15.81 -12.17 25.03
N VAL A 210 -15.96 -13.39 24.51
CA VAL A 210 -14.87 -14.35 24.28
C VAL A 210 -14.57 -14.39 22.79
N VAL A 211 -13.32 -14.15 22.39
CA VAL A 211 -12.95 -13.92 20.99
C VAL A 211 -11.72 -14.75 20.64
N GLY A 212 -11.81 -15.63 19.65
CA GLY A 212 -10.70 -16.46 19.21
C GLY A 212 -10.82 -16.89 17.75
N LEU A 213 -9.98 -17.86 17.38
CA LEU A 213 -9.98 -18.43 16.04
C LEU A 213 -11.30 -19.18 15.77
N PRO A 214 -11.85 -19.15 14.54
CA PRO A 214 -13.05 -19.89 14.17
C PRO A 214 -12.82 -21.40 13.99
N VAL A 215 -12.29 -22.07 15.03
CA VAL A 215 -11.97 -23.52 15.04
C VAL A 215 -13.04 -24.27 15.84
N ASP A 216 -13.80 -25.11 15.16
CA ASP A 216 -14.85 -25.97 15.72
C ASP A 216 -14.43 -27.44 15.82
N GLN A 217 -13.63 -27.93 14.87
CA GLN A 217 -13.12 -29.29 14.83
C GLN A 217 -11.60 -29.27 14.57
N PRO A 218 -10.77 -29.29 15.62
CA PRO A 218 -9.33 -29.22 15.47
C PRO A 218 -8.80 -30.53 14.86
N ALA A 219 -7.79 -30.43 14.00
CA ALA A 219 -7.08 -31.61 13.50
C ALA A 219 -6.36 -32.32 14.66
N ALA A 220 -6.02 -33.60 14.49
CA ALA A 220 -5.23 -34.33 15.49
C ALA A 220 -3.90 -33.62 15.76
N GLY A 221 -3.61 -33.34 17.03
CA GLY A 221 -2.39 -32.61 17.45
C GLY A 221 -2.55 -31.08 17.51
N PHE A 222 -3.73 -30.54 17.21
CA PHE A 222 -4.02 -29.11 17.33
C PHE A 222 -4.61 -28.79 18.71
N ASP A 223 -3.74 -28.34 19.63
CA ASP A 223 -4.09 -28.00 21.02
C ASP A 223 -4.57 -26.55 21.14
N TYR A 224 -5.80 -26.30 20.69
CA TYR A 224 -6.49 -25.03 20.84
C TYR A 224 -7.84 -25.22 21.52
N ASP A 225 -8.18 -24.35 22.47
CA ASP A 225 -9.48 -24.34 23.13
C ASP A 225 -10.59 -23.90 22.15
N THR A 226 -11.42 -24.86 21.76
CA THR A 226 -12.56 -24.68 20.85
C THR A 226 -13.88 -24.48 21.58
N SER A 227 -13.86 -24.09 22.85
CA SER A 227 -15.06 -23.72 23.61
C SER A 227 -15.86 -22.63 22.89
N ASP A 228 -17.15 -22.56 23.18
CA ASP A 228 -18.04 -21.53 22.64
C ASP A 228 -17.48 -20.12 22.86
N GLN A 229 -17.62 -19.28 21.83
CA GLN A 229 -17.14 -17.91 21.76
C GLN A 229 -18.31 -16.94 21.59
N GLY A 230 -18.03 -15.65 21.41
CA GLY A 230 -19.01 -14.60 21.23
C GLY A 230 -19.38 -13.91 22.54
N PRO A 231 -20.47 -13.12 22.55
CA PRO A 231 -20.88 -12.36 23.73
C PRO A 231 -21.09 -13.28 24.93
N VAL A 232 -20.61 -12.88 26.11
CA VAL A 232 -20.73 -13.71 27.34
C VAL A 232 -22.19 -14.04 27.66
N ALA A 233 -23.12 -13.15 27.31
CA ALA A 233 -24.55 -13.35 27.49
C ALA A 233 -25.18 -14.32 26.47
N SER A 234 -24.49 -14.64 25.38
CA SER A 234 -24.98 -15.53 24.31
C SER A 234 -23.80 -16.25 23.62
N PRO A 235 -23.14 -17.21 24.30
CA PRO A 235 -22.08 -18.01 23.69
C PRO A 235 -22.60 -18.81 22.48
N MET A 236 -21.73 -19.02 21.49
CA MET A 236 -22.03 -19.75 20.27
C MET A 236 -20.77 -20.45 19.71
N PRO A 237 -20.93 -21.39 18.76
CA PRO A 237 -19.77 -22.06 18.16
C PRO A 237 -18.76 -21.07 17.56
N PRO A 238 -17.44 -21.36 17.60
CA PRO A 238 -16.38 -20.46 17.15
C PRO A 238 -16.54 -19.88 15.74
N VAL A 239 -17.03 -20.69 14.79
CA VAL A 239 -17.28 -20.26 13.40
C VAL A 239 -18.41 -19.23 13.35
N ASP A 240 -19.52 -19.49 14.03
CA ASP A 240 -20.68 -18.59 14.09
C ASP A 240 -20.32 -17.28 14.81
N ALA A 241 -19.50 -17.37 15.87
CA ALA A 241 -18.99 -16.20 16.58
C ALA A 241 -18.16 -15.30 15.65
N ALA A 242 -17.29 -15.87 14.81
CA ALA A 242 -16.52 -15.09 13.83
C ALA A 242 -17.40 -14.42 12.78
N VAL A 243 -18.42 -15.12 12.27
CA VAL A 243 -19.40 -14.54 11.33
C VAL A 243 -20.18 -13.41 12.00
N GLN A 244 -20.61 -13.59 13.26
CA GLN A 244 -21.32 -12.54 14.01
C GLN A 244 -20.44 -11.30 14.22
N ARG A 245 -19.15 -11.48 14.55
CA ARG A 245 -18.19 -10.37 14.68
C ARG A 245 -18.07 -9.58 13.37
N LEU A 246 -18.01 -10.26 12.23
CA LEU A 246 -17.96 -9.63 10.90
C LEU A 246 -19.25 -8.89 10.56
N LEU A 247 -20.42 -9.47 10.84
CA LEU A 247 -21.71 -8.82 10.60
C LEU A 247 -21.88 -7.54 11.42
N ARG A 248 -21.44 -7.56 12.68
CA ARG A 248 -21.49 -6.41 13.59
C ARG A 248 -20.42 -5.36 13.28
N GLY A 249 -19.20 -5.82 13.00
CA GLY A 249 -18.01 -4.98 13.00
C GLY A 249 -17.37 -4.71 11.64
N GLY A 250 -17.71 -5.44 10.58
CA GLY A 250 -17.10 -5.24 9.27
C GLY A 250 -17.34 -3.81 8.77
N PRO A 251 -16.35 -3.07 8.25
CA PRO A 251 -16.54 -1.71 7.75
C PRO A 251 -17.73 -1.61 6.78
N PRO A 252 -18.69 -0.67 6.97
CA PRO A 252 -19.85 -0.53 6.09
C PRO A 252 -19.55 0.20 4.78
N ILE A 253 -18.43 0.93 4.73
CA ILE A 253 -17.99 1.74 3.59
C ILE A 253 -16.48 1.54 3.39
N GLY A 254 -16.02 1.65 2.15
CA GLY A 254 -14.60 1.55 1.79
C GLY A 254 -14.01 2.87 1.30
N TRP A 255 -13.13 2.79 0.31
CA TRP A 255 -12.49 3.96 -0.30
C TRP A 255 -13.50 4.89 -1.00
N GLY A 256 -13.12 6.15 -1.14
CA GLY A 256 -13.98 7.18 -1.73
C GLY A 256 -14.34 6.87 -3.20
N PRO A 257 -15.51 7.32 -3.68
CA PRO A 257 -16.01 7.00 -5.02
C PRO A 257 -15.34 7.79 -6.16
N VAL A 258 -14.52 8.78 -5.84
CA VAL A 258 -13.88 9.68 -6.82
C VAL A 258 -12.41 9.86 -6.47
N THR A 259 -11.52 9.78 -7.46
CA THR A 259 -10.07 10.00 -7.32
C THR A 259 -9.73 11.48 -7.19
N GLN A 260 -8.47 11.83 -6.90
CA GLN A 260 -8.07 13.24 -6.75
C GLN A 260 -8.30 14.06 -8.03
N SER A 261 -8.12 13.45 -9.19
CA SER A 261 -8.33 14.05 -10.51
C SER A 261 -9.80 14.06 -10.96
N GLY A 262 -10.74 13.65 -10.11
CA GLY A 262 -12.17 13.65 -10.43
C GLY A 262 -12.63 12.44 -11.24
N ARG A 263 -11.81 11.38 -11.38
CA ARG A 263 -12.23 10.14 -12.02
C ARG A 263 -13.14 9.35 -11.10
N LEU A 264 -14.13 8.65 -11.64
CA LEU A 264 -14.85 7.64 -10.86
C LEU A 264 -13.84 6.55 -10.44
N ALA A 265 -13.71 6.33 -9.13
CA ALA A 265 -12.88 5.27 -8.59
C ALA A 265 -13.57 3.90 -8.82
N PRO A 266 -12.82 2.78 -8.76
CA PRO A 266 -13.44 1.46 -8.83
C PRO A 266 -14.46 1.30 -7.69
N PRO A 267 -15.61 0.66 -7.95
CA PRO A 267 -16.61 0.47 -6.91
C PRO A 267 -16.04 -0.42 -5.80
N TRP A 268 -16.14 0.05 -4.55
CA TRP A 268 -15.80 -0.77 -3.40
C TRP A 268 -16.92 -1.77 -3.10
N THR A 269 -16.57 -2.96 -2.62
CA THR A 269 -17.53 -3.98 -2.19
C THR A 269 -16.97 -4.71 -0.98
N ALA A 270 -17.78 -4.80 0.08
CA ALA A 270 -17.45 -5.59 1.27
C ALA A 270 -17.42 -7.08 0.93
N PRO A 271 -16.55 -7.88 1.55
CA PRO A 271 -16.62 -9.33 1.45
C PRO A 271 -17.89 -9.87 2.12
N ASP A 272 -18.39 -11.01 1.64
CA ASP A 272 -19.42 -11.75 2.36
C ASP A 272 -18.84 -12.33 3.66
N PRO A 273 -19.46 -12.06 4.83
CA PRO A 273 -18.94 -12.51 6.12
C PRO A 273 -18.76 -14.03 6.24
N LYS A 274 -19.68 -14.82 5.67
CA LYS A 274 -19.60 -16.29 5.77
C LYS A 274 -18.52 -16.83 4.86
N LEU A 275 -18.50 -16.38 3.61
CA LEU A 275 -17.47 -16.80 2.65
C LEU A 275 -16.07 -16.37 3.11
N LEU A 276 -15.94 -15.23 3.82
CA LEU A 276 -14.66 -14.81 4.37
C LEU A 276 -14.16 -15.73 5.48
N VAL A 277 -15.04 -16.17 6.38
CA VAL A 277 -14.66 -17.16 7.42
C VAL A 277 -14.31 -18.50 6.76
N GLU A 278 -15.03 -18.91 5.72
CA GLU A 278 -14.68 -20.09 4.92
C GLU A 278 -13.33 -19.94 4.22
N GLU A 279 -13.03 -18.77 3.66
CA GLU A 279 -11.74 -18.44 3.05
C GLU A 279 -10.59 -18.59 4.06
N VAL A 280 -10.76 -18.05 5.28
CA VAL A 280 -9.79 -18.21 6.38
C VAL A 280 -9.60 -19.68 6.75
N ARG A 281 -10.69 -20.44 6.90
CA ARG A 281 -10.62 -21.88 7.23
C ARG A 281 -10.00 -22.70 6.12
N LYS A 282 -10.18 -22.31 4.85
CA LYS A 282 -9.65 -23.01 3.69
C LYS A 282 -8.16 -22.75 3.51
N HIS A 283 -7.71 -21.51 3.66
CA HIS A 283 -6.35 -21.09 3.26
C HIS A 283 -5.40 -20.83 4.42
N LEU A 284 -5.89 -20.35 5.58
CA LEU A 284 -5.03 -20.06 6.73
C LEU A 284 -4.95 -21.24 7.69
N PHE A 285 -6.07 -21.88 8.02
CA PHE A 285 -6.09 -22.91 9.07
C PHE A 285 -5.20 -24.12 8.82
N PRO A 286 -5.05 -24.64 7.58
CA PRO A 286 -4.13 -25.74 7.31
C PRO A 286 -2.67 -25.41 7.68
N GLU A 287 -2.33 -24.12 7.77
CA GLU A 287 -0.98 -23.66 8.12
C GLU A 287 -0.73 -23.62 9.62
N LEU A 288 -1.77 -23.51 10.46
CA LEU A 288 -1.65 -23.26 11.89
C LEU A 288 -1.23 -24.45 12.79
N PRO A 289 -1.43 -25.75 12.44
CA PRO A 289 -1.15 -26.85 13.36
C PRO A 289 0.23 -26.88 14.00
N PRO A 290 1.33 -26.55 13.30
CA PRO A 290 2.65 -26.50 13.93
C PRO A 290 2.75 -25.52 15.11
N MET A 291 1.98 -24.43 15.13
CA MET A 291 1.98 -23.48 16.26
C MET A 291 1.26 -24.00 17.50
N TYR A 292 0.27 -24.86 17.31
CA TYR A 292 -0.62 -25.38 18.34
C TYR A 292 -0.27 -26.82 18.73
N ASP A 293 0.91 -27.31 18.34
CA ASP A 293 1.42 -28.58 18.86
C ASP A 293 1.69 -28.44 20.37
N PRO A 294 1.23 -29.36 21.24
CA PRO A 294 1.44 -29.28 22.69
C PRO A 294 2.91 -29.17 23.16
N SER A 295 3.86 -29.60 22.31
CA SER A 295 5.30 -29.52 22.56
C SER A 295 5.86 -28.13 22.28
N VAL A 296 5.20 -27.36 21.41
CA VAL A 296 5.56 -25.97 21.09
C VAL A 296 5.11 -25.06 22.24
N ARG A 297 5.96 -24.08 22.54
CA ARG A 297 5.67 -23.03 23.52
C ARG A 297 5.20 -21.80 22.79
N GLU A 298 4.26 -21.06 23.37
CA GLU A 298 3.69 -19.87 22.75
C GLU A 298 4.79 -18.90 22.31
N TYR A 299 5.74 -18.59 23.20
CA TYR A 299 6.86 -17.68 22.91
C TYR A 299 7.87 -18.19 21.86
N LEU A 300 7.76 -19.44 21.40
CA LEU A 300 8.58 -20.03 20.33
C LEU A 300 7.82 -20.19 19.01
N GLN A 301 6.52 -19.93 18.96
CA GLN A 301 5.73 -20.10 17.73
C GLN A 301 6.28 -19.28 16.55
N HIS A 302 6.84 -18.09 16.83
CA HIS A 302 7.42 -17.22 15.81
C HIS A 302 8.71 -17.76 15.17
N THR A 303 9.36 -18.76 15.78
CA THR A 303 10.59 -19.37 15.24
C THR A 303 10.31 -20.53 14.29
N ILE A 304 9.04 -20.92 14.14
CA ILE A 304 8.64 -22.01 13.25
C ILE A 304 8.70 -21.50 11.81
N THR A 305 9.48 -22.19 10.98
CA THR A 305 9.62 -21.89 9.56
C THR A 305 8.90 -22.94 8.71
N SER A 306 8.44 -22.52 7.54
CA SER A 306 7.78 -23.36 6.54
C SER A 306 8.23 -22.89 5.15
N PRO A 307 9.48 -23.20 4.76
CA PRO A 307 10.00 -22.83 3.45
C PRO A 307 9.26 -23.60 2.36
N ARG A 308 8.67 -22.86 1.42
CA ARG A 308 7.97 -23.39 0.25
C ARG A 308 8.66 -22.93 -1.02
N ALA A 309 8.75 -23.81 -2.00
CA ALA A 309 9.03 -23.40 -3.35
C ALA A 309 7.89 -22.49 -3.81
N VAL A 310 8.23 -21.29 -4.27
CA VAL A 310 7.29 -20.40 -4.95
C VAL A 310 7.67 -20.37 -6.42
N ASP A 311 6.67 -20.15 -7.25
CA ASP A 311 6.92 -20.02 -8.68
C ASP A 311 7.96 -18.92 -8.89
N PRO A 312 9.06 -19.23 -9.60
CA PRO A 312 10.05 -18.22 -9.91
C PRO A 312 9.39 -17.16 -10.81
N PRO A 313 9.96 -15.95 -10.92
CA PRO A 313 9.45 -14.94 -11.84
C PRO A 313 9.22 -15.54 -13.23
N GLN A 314 7.98 -15.45 -13.70
CA GLN A 314 7.55 -15.99 -14.98
C GLN A 314 7.31 -14.86 -15.97
N HIS A 315 7.65 -15.11 -17.23
CA HIS A 315 7.34 -14.23 -18.34
C HIS A 315 6.92 -15.05 -19.56
N ASP A 316 5.65 -14.93 -19.97
CA ASP A 316 5.04 -15.64 -21.11
C ASP A 316 5.45 -17.11 -21.22
N GLY A 317 5.27 -17.85 -20.12
CA GLY A 317 5.53 -19.29 -20.03
C GLY A 317 7.01 -19.68 -19.83
N LYS A 318 7.94 -18.72 -19.87
CA LYS A 318 9.35 -18.93 -19.49
C LYS A 318 9.51 -18.60 -18.01
N MET A 319 9.96 -19.58 -17.25
CA MET A 319 10.27 -19.44 -15.83
C MET A 319 11.76 -19.21 -15.64
N SER A 320 12.13 -18.31 -14.74
CA SER A 320 13.52 -18.21 -14.30
C SER A 320 13.98 -19.57 -13.74
N SER A 321 15.21 -19.97 -14.08
CA SER A 321 15.82 -21.21 -13.56
C SER A 321 16.31 -21.08 -12.12
N LEU A 322 16.17 -19.90 -11.51
CA LEU A 322 16.54 -19.69 -10.11
C LEU A 322 15.46 -20.27 -9.21
N ASN A 323 15.86 -21.18 -8.33
CA ASN A 323 15.00 -21.66 -7.27
C ASN A 323 14.59 -20.48 -6.38
N THR A 324 13.29 -20.20 -6.34
CA THR A 324 12.73 -19.16 -5.48
C THR A 324 11.97 -19.85 -4.36
N GLN A 325 12.27 -19.45 -3.12
CA GLN A 325 11.57 -19.96 -1.94
C GLN A 325 11.01 -18.79 -1.15
N ALA A 326 9.83 -19.01 -0.56
CA ALA A 326 9.26 -18.13 0.45
C ALA A 326 9.11 -18.92 1.74
N ASP A 327 9.56 -18.34 2.85
CA ASP A 327 9.24 -18.88 4.16
C ASP A 327 7.84 -18.41 4.56
N THR A 328 6.92 -19.37 4.64
CA THR A 328 5.52 -19.17 5.00
C THR A 328 5.23 -19.68 6.40
N GLY A 329 6.13 -19.36 7.34
CA GLY A 329 5.97 -19.72 8.75
C GLY A 329 4.56 -19.42 9.27
N PRO A 330 3.99 -20.28 10.13
CA PRO A 330 2.58 -20.19 10.51
C PRO A 330 2.24 -18.94 11.31
N TRP A 331 3.19 -18.42 12.12
CA TRP A 331 2.98 -17.21 12.91
C TRP A 331 2.83 -15.96 12.03
N PRO A 332 3.73 -15.67 11.06
CA PRO A 332 3.49 -14.62 10.07
C PRO A 332 2.19 -14.79 9.30
N MET A 333 1.85 -16.02 8.89
CA MET A 333 0.62 -16.31 8.13
C MET A 333 -0.65 -15.93 8.91
N LEU A 334 -0.65 -16.10 10.25
CA LEU A 334 -1.76 -15.66 11.11
C LEU A 334 -1.69 -14.16 11.41
N MET A 335 -0.53 -13.68 11.85
CA MET A 335 -0.42 -12.33 12.41
C MET A 335 -0.52 -11.26 11.35
N LEU A 336 0.00 -11.50 10.13
CA LEU A 336 -0.03 -10.53 9.04
C LEU A 336 -1.48 -10.11 8.70
N PRO A 337 -2.40 -11.02 8.32
CA PRO A 337 -3.80 -10.63 8.06
C PRO A 337 -4.50 -10.12 9.32
N ALA A 338 -4.22 -10.70 10.49
CA ALA A 338 -4.84 -10.31 11.75
C ALA A 338 -4.58 -8.85 12.16
N ILE A 339 -3.45 -8.27 11.77
CA ILE A 339 -3.09 -6.88 12.15
C ILE A 339 -3.20 -5.88 11.01
N SER A 340 -3.59 -6.31 9.81
CA SER A 340 -3.50 -5.47 8.63
C SER A 340 -4.77 -5.28 7.82
N ASP A 341 -5.64 -6.29 7.76
CA ASP A 341 -6.93 -6.22 7.09
C ASP A 341 -8.06 -6.14 8.13
N PRO A 342 -8.95 -5.14 8.06
CA PRO A 342 -9.99 -4.94 9.08
C PRO A 342 -10.99 -6.09 9.16
N PHE A 343 -11.28 -6.77 8.06
CA PHE A 343 -12.17 -7.92 8.05
C PHE A 343 -11.45 -9.17 8.54
N LEU A 344 -10.21 -9.42 8.10
CA LEU A 344 -9.45 -10.57 8.59
C LEU A 344 -9.07 -10.44 10.07
N ASN A 345 -8.90 -9.22 10.58
CA ASN A 345 -8.74 -8.95 12.02
C ASN A 345 -9.93 -9.51 12.84
N LEU A 346 -11.17 -9.25 12.39
CA LEU A 346 -12.39 -9.78 13.01
C LEU A 346 -12.55 -11.29 12.80
N ALA A 347 -12.27 -11.77 11.60
CA ALA A 347 -12.41 -13.18 11.22
C ALA A 347 -11.43 -14.08 12.02
N THR A 348 -10.20 -13.62 12.22
CA THR A 348 -9.14 -14.35 12.95
C THR A 348 -9.21 -14.18 14.47
N GLY A 349 -10.15 -13.38 14.99
CA GLY A 349 -10.32 -13.20 16.44
C GLY A 349 -9.24 -12.31 17.10
N PHE A 350 -8.65 -11.39 16.33
CA PHE A 350 -7.75 -10.34 16.85
C PHE A 350 -8.44 -8.97 16.92
N GLY A 351 -9.74 -8.94 16.68
CA GLY A 351 -10.58 -7.78 16.94
C GLY A 351 -12.03 -8.12 17.18
N ALA A 352 -12.73 -7.15 17.74
CA ALA A 352 -14.16 -7.17 18.01
C ALA A 352 -14.74 -5.76 17.85
N SER A 353 -16.06 -5.70 17.65
CA SER A 353 -16.79 -4.44 17.56
C SER A 353 -17.92 -4.40 18.58
N TYR A 354 -18.15 -3.21 19.11
CA TYR A 354 -19.14 -2.89 20.13
C TYR A 354 -19.86 -1.59 19.76
N SER A 355 -20.91 -1.23 20.49
CA SER A 355 -21.59 0.06 20.33
C SER A 355 -21.62 0.83 21.65
N LEU A 356 -21.64 2.16 21.59
CA LEU A 356 -21.90 2.99 22.76
C LEU A 356 -23.29 2.71 23.36
N GLU A 357 -24.29 2.55 22.49
CA GLU A 357 -25.68 2.36 22.88
C GLU A 357 -26.28 1.16 22.12
N ARG A 358 -27.22 0.45 22.74
CA ARG A 358 -27.87 -0.68 22.09
C ARG A 358 -28.90 -0.15 21.10
N MET A 359 -28.62 -0.29 19.80
CA MET A 359 -29.52 0.14 18.73
C MET A 359 -30.28 -1.02 18.08
N ASP A 360 -29.78 -2.25 18.22
CA ASP A 360 -30.42 -3.49 17.78
C ASP A 360 -30.05 -4.69 18.69
N ASP A 361 -30.51 -5.89 18.33
CA ASP A 361 -30.24 -7.14 19.08
C ASP A 361 -28.90 -7.79 18.73
N GLN A 362 -28.22 -7.36 17.66
CA GLN A 362 -26.94 -7.90 17.24
C GLN A 362 -25.75 -7.17 17.91
N GLN A 363 -25.96 -5.93 18.34
CA GLN A 363 -24.96 -5.08 18.98
C GLN A 363 -24.71 -5.45 20.45
N VAL A 364 -23.43 -5.38 20.85
CA VAL A 364 -23.01 -5.44 22.25
C VAL A 364 -22.75 -4.01 22.72
N ALA A 365 -23.67 -3.47 23.52
CA ALA A 365 -23.57 -2.10 24.02
C ALA A 365 -22.69 -2.02 25.27
N VAL A 366 -21.69 -1.13 25.23
CA VAL A 366 -20.67 -1.01 26.28
C VAL A 366 -20.50 0.43 26.81
N GLY A 367 -21.13 1.43 26.18
CA GLY A 367 -20.98 2.82 26.58
C GLY A 367 -19.53 3.35 26.45
N TYR A 368 -19.25 4.48 27.11
CA TYR A 368 -17.91 5.05 27.16
C TYR A 368 -17.04 4.34 28.20
N CYS A 369 -16.62 3.11 27.88
CA CYS A 369 -15.80 2.27 28.75
C CYS A 369 -14.34 2.20 28.30
N ASP A 370 -13.45 1.96 29.27
CA ASP A 370 -12.13 1.39 28.99
C ASP A 370 -12.29 -0.08 28.58
N PHE A 371 -11.32 -0.61 27.85
CA PHE A 371 -11.25 -2.02 27.45
C PHE A 371 -9.99 -2.70 28.00
N LEU A 372 -10.13 -3.99 28.29
CA LEU A 372 -9.03 -4.88 28.60
C LEU A 372 -9.19 -6.15 27.77
N VAL A 373 -8.14 -6.61 27.12
CA VAL A 373 -8.12 -7.91 26.46
C VAL A 373 -7.19 -8.81 27.26
N THR A 374 -7.66 -9.98 27.68
CA THR A 374 -6.84 -10.94 28.41
C THR A 374 -6.71 -12.25 27.67
N ALA A 375 -5.60 -12.94 27.89
CA ALA A 375 -5.36 -14.29 27.40
C ALA A 375 -4.53 -15.09 28.40
N LYS A 376 -4.83 -16.38 28.48
CA LYS A 376 -4.08 -17.33 29.31
C LYS A 376 -2.97 -17.96 28.48
N TYR A 377 -1.77 -17.94 29.04
CA TYR A 377 -0.60 -18.58 28.48
C TYR A 377 -0.20 -19.70 29.42
N ALA A 378 -0.02 -20.90 28.88
CA ALA A 378 0.32 -22.07 29.66
C ALA A 378 1.74 -21.97 30.22
N ARG A 379 2.67 -21.34 29.49
CA ARG A 379 4.08 -21.21 29.91
C ARG A 379 4.72 -19.90 29.49
N LEU A 380 5.41 -19.26 30.44
CA LEU A 380 6.19 -18.07 30.21
C LEU A 380 7.58 -18.36 29.64
N ALA A 381 8.16 -17.38 28.96
CA ALA A 381 9.55 -17.42 28.53
C ALA A 381 10.50 -17.39 29.75
N PRO A 382 11.64 -18.11 29.74
CA PRO A 382 12.62 -18.03 30.80
C PRO A 382 13.07 -16.58 31.08
N PRO A 383 13.32 -16.19 32.35
CA PRO A 383 13.43 -17.04 33.55
C PRO A 383 12.10 -17.33 34.27
N ASP A 384 10.99 -16.74 33.82
CA ASP A 384 9.69 -16.94 34.43
C ASP A 384 9.22 -18.40 34.32
N ARG A 385 8.61 -18.94 35.38
CA ARG A 385 8.09 -20.32 35.44
C ARG A 385 6.57 -20.33 35.54
N GLY A 386 5.93 -21.31 34.89
CA GLY A 386 4.49 -21.53 34.94
C GLY A 386 3.72 -20.70 33.90
N GLY A 387 2.38 -20.78 33.97
CA GLY A 387 1.48 -20.00 33.12
C GLY A 387 1.07 -18.68 33.78
N ALA A 388 0.59 -17.75 32.96
CA ALA A 388 0.05 -16.48 33.43
C ALA A 388 -1.10 -16.00 32.55
N GLU A 389 -1.91 -15.11 33.09
CA GLU A 389 -2.86 -14.32 32.31
C GLU A 389 -2.20 -12.98 31.97
N PHE A 390 -2.04 -12.70 30.68
CA PHE A 390 -1.59 -11.40 30.21
C PHE A 390 -2.77 -10.52 29.85
N ALA A 391 -2.60 -9.22 30.04
CA ALA A 391 -3.62 -8.24 29.76
C ALA A 391 -3.07 -7.10 28.87
N ALA A 392 -3.86 -6.72 27.88
CA ALA A 392 -3.65 -5.56 27.04
C ALA A 392 -4.74 -4.53 27.30
N TYR A 393 -4.36 -3.39 27.88
CA TYR A 393 -5.25 -2.28 28.18
C TYR A 393 -5.43 -1.37 26.97
N ALA A 394 -6.69 -1.05 26.65
CA ALA A 394 -7.05 -0.04 25.67
C ALA A 394 -7.95 1.00 26.37
N PRO A 395 -7.51 2.25 26.53
CA PRO A 395 -8.32 3.29 27.17
C PRO A 395 -9.58 3.58 26.37
N ALA A 396 -10.57 4.22 27.01
CA ALA A 396 -11.81 4.61 26.37
C ALA A 396 -11.57 5.31 25.00
N PRO A 397 -12.29 4.90 23.95
CA PRO A 397 -11.96 5.25 22.58
C PRO A 397 -12.28 6.70 22.26
N GLU A 398 -11.38 7.35 21.53
CA GLU A 398 -11.63 8.64 20.90
C GLU A 398 -12.19 8.45 19.48
N PRO A 399 -12.95 9.42 18.95
CA PRO A 399 -13.36 9.39 17.54
C PRO A 399 -12.16 9.38 16.61
N HIS A 400 -12.09 8.32 15.79
CA HIS A 400 -11.11 8.18 14.73
C HIS A 400 -11.76 8.55 13.40
N LEU A 401 -11.24 9.61 12.78
CA LEU A 401 -11.91 10.31 11.68
C LEU A 401 -11.04 10.49 10.45
N VAL A 402 -9.73 10.24 10.57
CA VAL A 402 -8.75 10.62 9.56
C VAL A 402 -7.71 9.54 9.43
N VAL A 403 -7.54 9.06 8.21
CA VAL A 403 -6.29 8.43 7.77
C VAL A 403 -5.63 9.40 6.81
N PRO A 404 -4.36 9.78 7.03
CA PRO A 404 -3.68 10.74 6.16
C PRO A 404 -3.53 10.15 4.76
N ALA A 405 -3.74 11.01 3.76
CA ALA A 405 -3.54 10.64 2.37
C ALA A 405 -2.04 10.42 2.07
N PRO A 406 -1.69 9.54 1.10
CA PRO A 406 -0.32 9.39 0.65
C PRO A 406 0.34 10.72 0.28
N THR A 407 1.62 10.90 0.63
CA THR A 407 2.43 12.06 0.25
C THR A 407 3.60 11.65 -0.61
N ALA A 408 4.15 12.59 -1.38
CA ALA A 408 5.24 12.34 -2.33
C ALA A 408 4.99 11.12 -3.22
N LEU A 409 3.75 10.97 -3.71
CA LEU A 409 3.40 9.93 -4.67
C LEU A 409 4.10 10.20 -6.01
N LEU A 410 4.90 9.23 -6.45
CA LEU A 410 5.67 9.27 -7.70
C LEU A 410 5.38 8.01 -8.51
N SER A 411 5.51 8.14 -9.84
CA SER A 411 5.51 7.02 -10.78
C SER A 411 6.81 6.99 -11.57
N GLU A 412 7.42 5.82 -11.70
CA GLU A 412 8.64 5.60 -12.49
C GLU A 412 8.55 4.30 -13.30
N ARG A 413 9.21 4.24 -14.45
CA ARG A 413 9.36 2.99 -15.21
C ARG A 413 10.34 2.08 -14.48
N ALA A 414 9.84 0.99 -13.92
CA ALA A 414 10.65 -0.02 -13.23
C ALA A 414 11.13 -1.14 -14.14
N GLY A 415 10.43 -1.39 -15.24
CA GLY A 415 10.82 -2.39 -16.22
C GLY A 415 10.38 -2.02 -17.62
N LEU A 416 11.19 -2.38 -18.60
CA LEU A 416 10.86 -2.33 -20.02
C LEU A 416 11.35 -3.63 -20.64
N VAL A 417 10.41 -4.41 -21.16
CA VAL A 417 10.66 -5.69 -21.80
C VAL A 417 10.38 -5.53 -23.28
N GLY A 418 11.35 -5.97 -24.08
CA GLY A 418 11.22 -6.03 -25.53
C GLY A 418 10.05 -6.92 -25.97
N PRO A 419 9.59 -6.74 -27.21
CA PRO A 419 8.55 -7.60 -27.77
C PRO A 419 9.01 -9.06 -27.83
N VAL A 420 8.07 -10.00 -27.69
CA VAL A 420 8.36 -11.45 -27.69
C VAL A 420 8.63 -11.94 -29.12
N GLU A 421 7.81 -11.52 -30.07
CA GLU A 421 8.03 -11.68 -31.49
C GLU A 421 8.34 -10.32 -32.14
N PRO A 422 9.09 -10.28 -33.26
CA PRO A 422 9.28 -9.05 -34.00
C PRO A 422 7.93 -8.40 -34.33
N ASP A 423 7.86 -7.07 -34.19
CA ASP A 423 6.66 -6.25 -34.41
C ASP A 423 5.57 -6.31 -33.34
N ASP A 424 5.73 -7.10 -32.26
CA ASP A 424 4.81 -7.04 -31.11
C ASP A 424 4.97 -5.75 -30.28
N PRO A 425 4.01 -5.43 -29.40
CA PRO A 425 4.12 -4.34 -28.43
C PRO A 425 5.30 -4.50 -27.46
N TRP A 426 5.91 -3.38 -27.08
CA TRP A 426 6.77 -3.35 -25.89
C TRP A 426 5.93 -3.50 -24.63
N ARG A 427 6.49 -4.07 -23.56
CA ARG A 427 5.82 -4.15 -22.27
C ARG A 427 6.57 -3.34 -21.22
N GLU A 428 5.88 -2.49 -20.50
CA GLU A 428 6.46 -1.72 -19.39
C GLU A 428 5.81 -2.05 -18.05
N SER A 429 6.61 -1.94 -17.00
CA SER A 429 6.14 -2.04 -15.61
C SER A 429 6.37 -0.70 -14.93
N ILE A 430 5.33 -0.18 -14.31
CA ILE A 430 5.37 1.13 -13.64
C ILE A 430 5.36 0.91 -12.15
N ARG A 431 6.37 1.46 -11.48
CA ARG A 431 6.46 1.46 -10.02
C ARG A 431 5.93 2.75 -9.48
N LEU A 432 5.06 2.61 -8.49
CA LEU A 432 4.49 3.70 -7.73
C LEU A 432 5.15 3.71 -6.37
N THR A 433 5.60 4.88 -5.94
CA THR A 433 6.25 5.04 -4.65
C THR A 433 5.66 6.23 -3.91
N TRP A 434 5.49 6.14 -2.59
CA TRP A 434 5.06 7.26 -1.74
C TRP A 434 5.74 7.20 -0.38
N ASP A 435 5.63 8.28 0.39
CA ASP A 435 6.15 8.31 1.76
C ASP A 435 5.33 7.38 2.64
N ARG A 436 6.03 6.60 3.45
CA ARG A 436 5.37 5.82 4.49
C ARG A 436 4.72 6.80 5.48
N VAL A 437 3.43 6.60 5.73
CA VAL A 437 2.71 7.35 6.75
C VAL A 437 3.33 7.06 8.13
N PRO A 438 3.82 8.07 8.87
CA PRO A 438 4.41 7.87 10.19
C PRO A 438 3.42 7.25 11.18
N LYS A 439 3.92 6.40 12.07
CA LYS A 439 3.12 5.78 13.14
C LYS A 439 3.02 6.72 14.34
N ASN A 440 2.36 7.85 14.20
CA ASN A 440 2.24 8.76 15.36
C ASN A 440 1.08 8.35 16.29
N ALA A 441 1.17 8.75 17.56
CA ALA A 441 0.15 8.46 18.57
C ALA A 441 -1.27 8.96 18.26
N ALA A 442 -1.40 9.94 17.37
CA ALA A 442 -2.68 10.54 16.98
C ALA A 442 -3.32 9.84 15.76
N ALA A 443 -2.58 8.98 15.05
CA ALA A 443 -3.04 8.27 13.86
C ALA A 443 -2.96 6.76 14.07
N SER A 444 -3.94 6.02 13.55
CA SER A 444 -3.79 4.57 13.41
C SER A 444 -2.72 4.28 12.36
N PRO A 445 -1.87 3.25 12.57
CA PRO A 445 -0.93 2.82 11.56
C PRO A 445 -1.73 2.40 10.32
N VAL A 446 -1.27 2.89 9.17
CA VAL A 446 -1.79 2.47 7.89
C VAL A 446 -1.24 1.08 7.57
N THR A 447 -2.11 0.18 7.16
CA THR A 447 -1.80 -1.25 7.04
C THR A 447 -2.05 -1.80 5.64
N GLU A 448 -2.97 -1.21 4.90
CA GLU A 448 -3.38 -1.68 3.59
C GLU A 448 -3.55 -0.52 2.60
N SER A 449 -3.53 -0.84 1.31
CA SER A 449 -3.62 0.11 0.21
C SER A 449 -4.51 -0.40 -0.91
N ALA A 450 -5.17 0.54 -1.58
CA ALA A 450 -5.93 0.35 -2.79
C ALA A 450 -5.22 1.08 -3.92
N LEU A 451 -5.20 0.43 -5.09
CA LEU A 451 -4.53 0.93 -6.27
C LEU A 451 -5.48 0.88 -7.46
N ALA A 452 -5.56 2.00 -8.18
CA ALA A 452 -6.35 2.11 -9.38
C ALA A 452 -5.56 2.78 -10.51
N ARG A 453 -5.95 2.49 -11.75
CA ARG A 453 -5.37 3.06 -12.97
C ARG A 453 -6.45 3.64 -13.86
N TYR A 454 -6.20 4.79 -14.47
CA TYR A 454 -7.08 5.39 -15.47
C TYR A 454 -6.29 5.90 -16.66
N ASP A 455 -6.94 5.97 -17.81
CA ASP A 455 -6.35 6.52 -19.03
C ASP A 455 -6.47 8.05 -19.03
N LEU A 456 -5.38 8.74 -19.38
CA LEU A 456 -5.36 10.21 -19.46
C LEU A 456 -6.05 10.73 -20.72
N LEU A 457 -6.07 9.94 -21.79
CA LEU A 457 -6.62 10.33 -23.08
C LEU A 457 -8.14 10.15 -23.16
N THR A 458 -8.73 9.38 -22.25
CA THR A 458 -10.17 9.12 -22.21
C THR A 458 -10.82 9.63 -20.93
N ALA A 459 -12.13 9.87 -20.99
CA ALA A 459 -12.94 10.33 -19.85
C ALA A 459 -13.37 9.17 -18.90
N GLY A 460 -12.79 7.97 -19.04
CA GLY A 460 -13.26 6.74 -18.40
C GLY A 460 -13.08 6.68 -16.88
N PRO A 461 -13.77 5.73 -16.22
CA PRO A 461 -13.53 5.42 -14.81
C PRO A 461 -12.14 4.80 -14.61
N ALA A 462 -11.64 4.84 -13.38
CA ALA A 462 -10.45 4.10 -13.00
C ALA A 462 -10.76 2.60 -12.83
N GLU A 463 -9.81 1.78 -13.23
CA GLU A 463 -9.79 0.32 -13.09
C GLU A 463 -9.05 -0.07 -11.81
N SER A 464 -9.58 -1.04 -11.06
CA SER A 464 -8.92 -1.60 -9.87
C SER A 464 -7.74 -2.46 -10.30
N LEU A 465 -6.57 -2.22 -9.72
CA LEU A 465 -5.39 -3.09 -9.88
C LEU A 465 -5.27 -4.11 -8.74
N LEU A 466 -6.30 -4.23 -7.91
CA LEU A 466 -6.32 -5.16 -6.79
C LEU A 466 -6.74 -6.57 -7.24
N PRO A 467 -6.14 -7.63 -6.66
CA PRO A 467 -6.61 -8.99 -6.87
C PRO A 467 -8.03 -9.16 -6.31
N ARG A 468 -8.82 -10.02 -6.95
CA ARG A 468 -10.16 -10.38 -6.43
C ARG A 468 -10.04 -11.26 -5.19
N ARG A 469 -11.00 -11.11 -4.28
CA ARG A 469 -11.15 -11.93 -3.08
C ARG A 469 -12.14 -13.06 -3.32
N ASP A 470 -11.86 -14.26 -2.78
CA ASP A 470 -12.76 -15.42 -2.91
C ASP A 470 -14.12 -15.13 -2.24
N ALA A 471 -14.12 -14.43 -1.10
CA ALA A 471 -15.31 -13.94 -0.42
C ALA A 471 -16.02 -12.75 -1.10
N GLY A 472 -15.59 -12.33 -2.30
CA GLY A 472 -16.13 -11.19 -3.02
C GLY A 472 -15.44 -9.86 -2.72
N GLY A 473 -15.53 -8.93 -3.67
CA GLY A 473 -14.82 -7.66 -3.65
C GLY A 473 -13.34 -7.79 -4.05
N ASP A 474 -12.58 -6.75 -3.70
CA ASP A 474 -11.15 -6.66 -3.97
C ASP A 474 -10.36 -6.93 -2.69
N ARG A 475 -9.19 -7.56 -2.80
CA ARG A 475 -8.26 -7.77 -1.70
C ARG A 475 -7.24 -6.64 -1.67
N PRO A 476 -7.26 -5.76 -0.64
CA PRO A 476 -6.28 -4.69 -0.50
C PRO A 476 -4.85 -5.22 -0.42
N LEU A 477 -3.90 -4.40 -0.84
CA LEU A 477 -2.48 -4.73 -0.81
C LEU A 477 -1.87 -4.24 0.50
N LEU A 478 -1.21 -5.15 1.22
CA LEU A 478 -0.57 -4.83 2.48
C LEU A 478 0.61 -3.88 2.27
N ILE A 479 0.70 -2.88 3.15
CA ILE A 479 1.77 -1.89 3.08
C ILE A 479 3.03 -2.47 3.73
N SER A 480 4.05 -2.70 2.91
CA SER A 480 5.40 -3.01 3.35
C SER A 480 6.35 -1.86 2.98
N PRO A 481 7.33 -1.54 3.84
CA PRO A 481 8.47 -0.72 3.44
C PRO A 481 9.16 -1.28 2.19
N ASP A 482 9.66 -0.37 1.35
CA ASP A 482 10.41 -0.70 0.13
C ASP A 482 11.82 -1.23 0.43
N GLY A 483 12.39 -0.82 1.56
CA GLY A 483 13.66 -1.31 2.09
C GLY A 483 13.54 -1.77 3.54
N SER A 484 14.50 -2.58 4.01
CA SER A 484 14.55 -2.98 5.42
C SER A 484 14.90 -1.80 6.33
N GLU A 485 14.58 -1.92 7.63
CA GLU A 485 14.90 -0.90 8.62
C GLU A 485 16.37 -0.51 8.60
N GLY A 486 16.65 0.79 8.69
CA GLY A 486 18.00 1.37 8.59
C GLY A 486 18.55 1.53 7.17
N ASN A 487 17.89 0.99 6.14
CA ASN A 487 18.30 1.13 4.74
C ASN A 487 17.50 2.20 3.99
N THR A 488 18.08 2.69 2.89
CA THR A 488 17.38 3.55 1.91
C THR A 488 16.09 2.86 1.45
N GLY A 489 14.97 3.56 1.49
CA GLY A 489 13.66 3.03 1.10
C GLY A 489 12.77 2.56 2.27
N PHE A 490 13.28 2.43 3.50
CA PHE A 490 12.43 2.06 4.65
C PHE A 490 11.29 3.06 4.92
N ASN A 491 11.53 4.34 4.64
CA ASN A 491 10.55 5.41 4.79
C ASN A 491 9.62 5.53 3.56
N ARG A 492 9.69 4.58 2.63
CA ARG A 492 8.88 4.56 1.42
C ARG A 492 8.10 3.27 1.30
N VAL A 493 6.98 3.36 0.61
CA VAL A 493 6.18 2.22 0.18
C VAL A 493 6.24 2.18 -1.34
N ALA A 494 6.29 0.98 -1.91
CA ALA A 494 6.29 0.78 -3.34
C ALA A 494 5.28 -0.29 -3.77
N LEU A 495 4.60 -0.04 -4.90
CA LEU A 495 3.78 -1.01 -5.62
C LEU A 495 4.13 -0.98 -7.11
N VAL A 496 3.77 -2.02 -7.86
CA VAL A 496 4.08 -2.12 -9.29
C VAL A 496 2.82 -2.50 -10.07
N ASP A 497 2.48 -1.70 -11.09
CA ASP A 497 1.62 -2.13 -12.21
C ASP A 497 2.53 -2.82 -13.24
N GLY A 498 2.48 -4.15 -13.27
CA GLY A 498 3.41 -4.97 -14.02
C GLY A 498 2.97 -5.29 -15.44
N GLY A 499 3.92 -5.30 -16.37
CA GLY A 499 3.82 -6.02 -17.65
C GLY A 499 2.78 -5.49 -18.64
N GLN A 500 2.53 -4.19 -18.65
CA GLN A 500 1.50 -3.59 -19.50
C GLN A 500 2.03 -3.25 -20.89
N GLU A 501 1.26 -3.57 -21.93
CA GLU A 501 1.63 -3.31 -23.32
C GLU A 501 1.56 -1.83 -23.67
N ILE A 502 2.59 -1.35 -24.37
CA ILE A 502 2.63 -0.04 -25.02
C ILE A 502 2.05 -0.23 -26.43
N PRO A 503 0.85 0.30 -26.73
CA PRO A 503 0.23 0.11 -28.04
C PRO A 503 1.15 0.62 -29.16
N ILE A 504 1.32 -0.17 -30.23
CA ILE A 504 2.26 0.14 -31.30
C ILE A 504 1.83 1.43 -32.00
N GLY A 505 2.78 2.37 -32.14
CA GLY A 505 2.54 3.63 -32.83
C GLY A 505 1.67 4.62 -32.04
N SER A 506 1.37 4.36 -30.77
CA SER A 506 0.67 5.33 -29.90
C SER A 506 1.57 6.48 -29.47
N GLY A 507 2.89 6.34 -29.65
CA GLY A 507 3.90 7.26 -29.10
C GLY A 507 4.23 7.00 -27.63
N GLY A 508 3.49 6.11 -26.96
CA GLY A 508 3.68 5.85 -25.53
C GLY A 508 2.42 5.40 -24.78
N ARG A 509 2.56 5.29 -23.45
CA ARG A 509 1.45 5.11 -22.52
C ARG A 509 1.31 6.36 -21.67
N HIS A 510 0.09 6.88 -21.65
CA HIS A 510 -0.28 8.07 -20.89
C HIS A 510 -1.41 7.70 -19.93
N VAL A 511 -1.04 7.33 -18.70
CA VAL A 511 -1.98 6.80 -17.71
C VAL A 511 -1.83 7.55 -16.39
N GLY A 512 -2.91 7.65 -15.64
CA GLY A 512 -2.89 8.08 -14.25
C GLY A 512 -3.04 6.89 -13.31
N TYR A 513 -2.41 6.98 -12.16
CA TYR A 513 -2.55 6.03 -11.06
C TYR A 513 -3.12 6.76 -9.85
N ALA A 514 -4.02 6.10 -9.14
CA ALA A 514 -4.59 6.59 -7.89
C ALA A 514 -4.29 5.60 -6.77
N VAL A 515 -3.82 6.11 -5.63
CA VAL A 515 -3.57 5.32 -4.42
C VAL A 515 -4.41 5.87 -3.27
N ALA A 516 -5.10 4.97 -2.57
CA ALA A 516 -5.70 5.24 -1.28
C ALA A 516 -5.15 4.23 -0.27
N VAL A 517 -5.06 4.64 0.98
CA VAL A 517 -4.58 3.77 2.06
C VAL A 517 -5.56 3.71 3.23
N SER A 518 -5.56 2.60 3.95
CA SER A 518 -6.47 2.32 5.06
C SER A 518 -5.72 1.79 6.27
N ASP A 519 -6.31 1.97 7.44
CA ASP A 519 -5.82 1.41 8.69
C ASP A 519 -6.50 0.08 9.03
N VAL A 520 -6.08 -0.55 10.12
CA VAL A 520 -6.64 -1.82 10.60
C VAL A 520 -8.13 -1.74 10.98
N HIS A 521 -8.73 -0.56 11.00
CA HIS A 521 -10.15 -0.34 11.31
C HIS A 521 -11.00 -0.10 10.05
N GLY A 522 -10.38 -0.06 8.87
CA GLY A 522 -11.06 0.11 7.59
C GLY A 522 -11.42 1.55 7.25
N ILE A 523 -10.80 2.54 7.92
CA ILE A 523 -10.95 3.93 7.49
C ILE A 523 -10.00 4.20 6.32
N TRP A 524 -10.57 4.55 5.17
CA TRP A 524 -9.80 4.92 4.00
C TRP A 524 -9.46 6.42 3.98
N SER A 525 -8.22 6.72 3.61
CA SER A 525 -7.79 8.06 3.21
C SER A 525 -8.41 8.48 1.87
N PRO A 526 -8.44 9.79 1.56
CA PRO A 526 -8.69 10.26 0.21
C PRO A 526 -7.67 9.70 -0.79
N TRP A 527 -8.12 9.48 -2.03
CA TRP A 527 -7.24 9.12 -3.15
C TRP A 527 -6.19 10.19 -3.43
N ARG A 528 -5.03 9.74 -3.89
CA ARG A 528 -3.95 10.58 -4.41
C ARG A 528 -3.52 10.07 -5.76
N ASP A 529 -3.40 11.01 -6.70
CA ASP A 529 -3.19 10.68 -8.10
C ASP A 529 -1.78 11.09 -8.54
N VAL A 530 -1.19 10.31 -9.43
CA VAL A 530 0.06 10.63 -10.12
C VAL A 530 -0.05 10.20 -11.58
N THR A 531 0.52 10.99 -12.49
CA THR A 531 0.50 10.69 -13.93
C THR A 531 1.81 10.04 -14.36
N TRP A 532 1.68 9.03 -15.21
CA TRP A 532 2.78 8.45 -15.97
C TRP A 532 2.65 8.84 -17.44
N ASP A 533 3.75 9.36 -17.98
CA ASP A 533 3.89 9.73 -19.38
C ASP A 533 5.17 9.07 -19.92
N GLY A 534 5.01 7.86 -20.45
CA GLY A 534 6.11 7.02 -20.94
C GLY A 534 6.08 6.93 -22.45
N THR A 535 7.24 7.08 -23.11
CA THR A 535 7.34 6.97 -24.56
C THR A 535 7.51 5.52 -25.04
N GLU A 536 7.00 5.24 -26.24
CA GLU A 536 7.32 4.01 -26.98
C GLU A 536 8.82 4.03 -27.37
N PRO A 537 9.58 2.97 -27.09
CA PRO A 537 10.96 2.87 -27.53
C PRO A 537 11.07 2.94 -29.06
N ALA A 538 11.99 3.76 -29.56
CA ALA A 538 12.29 3.79 -30.98
C ALA A 538 13.02 2.49 -31.39
N PRO A 539 12.77 1.95 -32.60
CA PRO A 539 13.53 0.83 -33.11
C PRO A 539 15.03 1.16 -33.14
N GLN A 540 15.87 0.17 -32.83
CA GLN A 540 17.31 0.39 -32.92
C GLN A 540 17.71 0.80 -34.35
N PRO A 541 18.46 1.91 -34.52
CA PRO A 541 18.80 2.38 -35.85
C PRO A 541 19.73 1.40 -36.56
N THR A 542 19.58 1.30 -37.89
CA THR A 542 20.52 0.58 -38.75
C THR A 542 21.92 1.16 -38.58
N ARG A 543 22.91 0.28 -38.38
CA ARG A 543 24.30 0.67 -38.17
C ARG A 543 25.13 0.34 -39.42
N LEU A 544 25.95 1.29 -39.84
CA LEU A 544 26.96 1.07 -40.87
C LEU A 544 28.22 0.51 -40.21
N ILE A 545 28.55 -0.74 -40.48
CA ILE A 545 29.69 -1.46 -39.87
C ILE A 545 30.97 -1.08 -40.59
N SER A 546 30.96 -1.19 -41.92
CA SER A 546 32.13 -0.94 -42.75
C SER A 546 31.71 -0.36 -44.10
N VAL A 547 32.60 0.46 -44.66
CA VAL A 547 32.49 0.98 -46.02
C VAL A 547 33.86 0.86 -46.67
N ALA A 548 33.91 0.19 -47.81
CA ALA A 548 35.10 0.12 -48.65
C ALA A 548 34.74 0.51 -50.08
N LEU A 549 35.55 1.36 -50.68
CA LEU A 549 35.42 1.74 -52.09
C LEU A 549 36.64 1.21 -52.84
N ASP A 550 36.44 0.12 -53.57
CA ASP A 550 37.47 -0.44 -54.44
C ASP A 550 37.41 0.27 -55.80
N THR A 551 38.44 1.03 -56.14
CA THR A 551 38.55 1.72 -57.43
C THR A 551 39.65 1.12 -58.28
N HIS A 552 39.40 0.90 -59.56
CA HIS A 552 40.43 0.49 -60.52
C HIS A 552 40.61 1.53 -61.62
N TYR A 553 41.84 1.98 -61.85
CA TYR A 553 42.15 2.94 -62.90
C TYR A 553 42.10 2.24 -64.27
N GLY A 554 41.11 2.61 -65.09
CA GLY A 554 40.89 2.04 -66.43
C GLY A 554 41.36 2.93 -67.59
N GLY A 555 42.20 3.94 -67.34
CA GLY A 555 42.70 4.84 -68.38
C GLY A 555 41.75 5.96 -68.83
N SER A 556 40.70 6.27 -68.05
CA SER A 556 39.77 7.37 -68.31
C SER A 556 39.55 8.24 -67.07
N THR A 557 38.97 9.43 -67.24
CA THR A 557 38.59 10.34 -66.14
C THR A 557 37.44 9.83 -65.27
N SER A 558 36.78 8.73 -65.68
CA SER A 558 35.84 7.97 -64.87
C SER A 558 36.44 6.60 -64.51
N CYS A 559 36.71 6.36 -63.23
CA CYS A 559 37.19 5.06 -62.76
C CYS A 559 36.01 4.16 -62.39
N PRO A 560 35.92 2.93 -62.91
CA PRO A 560 35.02 1.93 -62.36
C PRO A 560 35.32 1.73 -60.87
N ALA A 561 34.27 1.79 -60.06
CA ALA A 561 34.36 1.67 -58.61
C ALA A 561 33.31 0.69 -58.10
N THR A 562 33.69 -0.11 -57.11
CA THR A 562 32.77 -0.98 -56.36
C THR A 562 32.71 -0.48 -54.92
N LEU A 563 31.54 0.01 -54.52
CA LEU A 563 31.26 0.32 -53.13
C LEU A 563 30.76 -0.94 -52.44
N LYS A 564 31.47 -1.38 -51.40
CA LYS A 564 31.02 -2.41 -50.46
C LYS A 564 30.62 -1.71 -49.17
N ALA A 565 29.38 -1.92 -48.75
CA ALA A 565 28.87 -1.44 -47.48
C ALA A 565 28.32 -2.63 -46.70
N GLU A 566 28.72 -2.76 -45.45
CA GLU A 566 28.18 -3.74 -44.52
C GLU A 566 27.31 -3.02 -43.51
N VAL A 567 26.06 -3.47 -43.38
CA VAL A 567 25.08 -2.89 -42.47
C VAL A 567 24.62 -3.95 -41.47
N ALA A 568 24.51 -3.54 -40.21
CA ALA A 568 23.79 -4.30 -39.18
C ALA A 568 22.40 -3.69 -39.03
N VAL A 569 21.39 -4.53 -39.19
CA VAL A 569 20.00 -4.19 -38.90
C VAL A 569 19.59 -5.03 -37.71
N GLU A 570 18.83 -4.45 -36.79
CA GLU A 570 18.26 -5.18 -35.66
C GLU A 570 16.92 -5.81 -36.06
N TRP A 571 16.68 -7.07 -35.67
CA TRP A 571 15.54 -7.87 -36.11
C TRP A 571 14.69 -8.39 -34.96
N LEU A 572 15.20 -8.34 -33.72
CA LEU A 572 14.50 -8.89 -32.56
C LEU A 572 13.29 -8.04 -32.18
N GLU A 573 13.32 -6.74 -32.45
CA GLU A 573 12.29 -5.80 -32.00
C GLU A 573 11.26 -5.46 -33.08
N ARG A 574 11.72 -5.27 -34.32
CA ARG A 574 10.92 -4.83 -35.46
C ARG A 574 11.43 -5.47 -36.74
N THR A 575 10.53 -5.79 -37.66
CA THR A 575 10.89 -6.32 -38.98
C THR A 575 11.20 -5.17 -39.94
N PRO A 576 12.46 -4.99 -40.37
CA PRO A 576 12.81 -3.95 -41.32
C PRO A 576 12.24 -4.26 -42.71
N THR A 577 11.39 -3.37 -43.23
CA THR A 577 10.81 -3.52 -44.58
C THR A 577 11.79 -3.09 -45.67
N GLN A 578 12.61 -2.07 -45.40
CA GLN A 578 13.54 -1.48 -46.36
C GLN A 578 14.79 -0.91 -45.67
N VAL A 579 15.95 -1.10 -46.30
CA VAL A 579 17.17 -0.35 -45.99
C VAL A 579 17.57 0.47 -47.20
N GLU A 580 17.74 1.78 -47.02
CA GLU A 580 18.21 2.71 -48.05
C GLU A 580 19.64 3.16 -47.72
N ILE A 581 20.59 2.83 -48.61
CA ILE A 581 21.96 3.31 -48.53
C ILE A 581 22.16 4.38 -49.60
N VAL A 582 22.50 5.59 -49.17
CA VAL A 582 22.78 6.73 -50.05
C VAL A 582 24.28 7.01 -50.03
N ALA A 583 24.94 6.77 -51.16
CA ALA A 583 26.34 7.14 -51.35
C ALA A 583 26.44 8.40 -52.20
N ILE A 584 27.19 9.39 -51.70
CA ILE A 584 27.48 10.62 -52.42
C ILE A 584 28.96 10.60 -52.78
N TYR A 585 29.25 10.51 -54.07
CA TYR A 585 30.62 10.60 -54.57
C TYR A 585 31.00 12.06 -54.80
N PHE A 586 32.21 12.43 -54.43
CA PHE A 586 32.79 13.73 -54.76
C PHE A 586 34.06 13.52 -55.58
N PRO A 587 34.34 14.41 -56.55
CA PRO A 587 35.55 14.32 -57.35
C PRO A 587 36.77 14.57 -56.46
N MET A 588 37.77 13.71 -56.60
CA MET A 588 39.08 13.84 -55.98
C MET A 588 40.11 14.03 -57.09
N THR A 589 40.94 15.04 -56.94
CA THR A 589 42.13 15.30 -57.76
C THR A 589 43.35 14.62 -57.14
N LEU A 590 43.39 14.52 -55.80
CA LEU A 590 44.40 13.82 -55.00
C LEU A 590 43.74 12.86 -54.01
N ALA A 591 44.43 11.79 -53.62
CA ALA A 591 43.91 10.78 -52.69
C ALA A 591 43.63 11.33 -51.26
N THR A 592 44.16 12.51 -50.94
CA THR A 592 43.97 13.21 -49.67
C THR A 592 42.86 14.26 -49.72
N ASP A 593 42.16 14.40 -50.86
CA ASP A 593 41.11 15.40 -50.99
C ASP A 593 39.94 15.06 -50.07
N VAL A 594 39.57 16.03 -49.22
CA VAL A 594 38.43 15.91 -48.33
C VAL A 594 37.16 16.44 -49.00
N PRO A 595 35.96 15.88 -48.67
CA PRO A 595 34.71 16.43 -49.18
C PRO A 595 34.57 17.90 -48.80
N ARG A 596 34.14 18.75 -49.76
CA ARG A 596 33.86 20.17 -49.46
C ARG A 596 32.70 20.27 -48.46
N SER A 597 32.84 21.15 -47.46
CA SER A 597 31.78 21.46 -46.50
C SER A 597 30.49 21.87 -47.21
N GLY A 598 29.38 21.20 -46.90
CA GLY A 598 28.10 21.45 -47.56
C GLY A 598 27.71 20.47 -48.67
N CYS A 599 28.40 19.33 -48.84
CA CYS A 599 27.85 18.16 -49.53
C CYS A 599 26.66 17.54 -48.75
N ARG A 600 25.65 18.35 -48.40
CA ARG A 600 24.32 17.90 -47.98
C ARG A 600 23.43 17.81 -49.21
N ARG A 601 22.34 17.06 -49.08
CA ARG A 601 21.24 16.85 -50.04
C ARG A 601 20.60 18.17 -50.52
N ALA A 602 21.35 19.02 -51.19
CA ALA A 602 20.89 20.24 -51.82
C ALA A 602 20.56 19.93 -53.28
N ARG A 603 19.53 20.60 -53.81
CA ARG A 603 18.97 20.52 -55.17
C ARG A 603 19.94 20.72 -56.35
N ARG A 604 21.26 20.70 -56.14
CA ARG A 604 22.26 20.59 -57.22
C ARG A 604 22.63 19.13 -57.40
N ARG A 605 22.39 18.59 -58.60
CA ARG A 605 22.75 17.22 -59.01
C ARG A 605 24.18 16.89 -58.55
N PRO A 606 24.39 15.92 -57.64
CA PRO A 606 25.69 15.27 -57.55
C PRO A 606 26.01 14.63 -58.92
N LEU A 607 27.30 14.61 -59.30
CA LEU A 607 27.75 14.01 -60.57
C LEU A 607 27.37 12.52 -60.67
N ALA A 608 27.26 11.84 -59.52
CA ALA A 608 26.57 10.57 -59.36
C ALA A 608 26.11 10.42 -57.90
N ALA A 609 24.88 9.97 -57.70
CA ALA A 609 24.41 9.41 -56.43
C ALA A 609 23.92 7.99 -56.74
N SER A 610 24.34 7.02 -55.94
CA SER A 610 23.80 5.67 -55.98
C SER A 610 22.90 5.49 -54.76
N VAL A 611 21.66 5.09 -55.02
CA VAL A 611 20.73 4.62 -54.01
C VAL A 611 20.65 3.11 -54.18
N ALA A 612 21.07 2.38 -53.15
CA ALA A 612 20.84 0.95 -53.07
C ALA A 612 19.68 0.71 -52.10
N THR A 613 18.71 -0.06 -52.55
CA THR A 613 17.55 -0.46 -51.76
C THR A 613 17.52 -1.97 -51.71
N SER A 614 17.50 -2.53 -50.50
CA SER A 614 17.20 -3.95 -50.29
C SER A 614 15.88 -4.08 -49.53
N ALA A 615 14.99 -4.94 -50.03
CA ALA A 615 13.88 -5.44 -49.23
C ALA A 615 14.43 -6.33 -48.10
N GLY A 616 13.82 -6.28 -46.92
CA GLY A 616 14.26 -7.09 -45.79
C GLY A 616 14.29 -8.58 -46.13
N PRO A 617 15.37 -9.33 -45.83
CA PRO A 617 15.40 -10.79 -45.96
C PRO A 617 14.39 -11.48 -45.02
N SER A 618 13.99 -12.72 -45.30
CA SER A 618 13.29 -13.54 -44.28
C SER A 618 14.31 -14.00 -43.22
N PRO A 619 13.93 -14.10 -41.93
CA PRO A 619 14.84 -14.54 -40.88
C PRO A 619 15.44 -15.92 -41.24
N GLY A 620 16.78 -15.99 -41.31
CA GLY A 620 17.53 -17.21 -41.67
C GLY A 620 18.09 -17.28 -43.10
N THR A 621 17.99 -16.22 -43.91
CA THR A 621 18.62 -16.19 -45.24
C THR A 621 19.99 -15.48 -45.25
N SER A 622 20.97 -16.10 -45.92
CA SER A 622 22.31 -15.54 -46.22
C SER A 622 22.26 -14.16 -46.90
N PRO A 623 23.36 -13.37 -46.87
CA PRO A 623 23.34 -11.95 -47.21
C PRO A 623 22.72 -11.67 -48.59
N CYS A 624 21.68 -10.83 -48.62
CA CYS A 624 21.12 -10.32 -49.85
C CYS A 624 22.14 -9.44 -50.58
N ARG A 625 22.51 -9.81 -51.82
CA ARG A 625 23.19 -8.90 -52.75
C ARG A 625 22.17 -7.88 -53.27
N ALA A 626 22.29 -6.62 -52.84
CA ALA A 626 21.59 -5.52 -53.49
C ALA A 626 22.28 -5.16 -54.81
N ALA A 627 21.55 -5.21 -55.93
CA ALA A 627 22.03 -4.71 -57.21
C ALA A 627 21.59 -3.25 -57.40
N ALA A 628 22.53 -2.30 -57.31
CA ALA A 628 22.25 -0.90 -57.62
C ALA A 628 22.29 -0.67 -59.14
N ARG A 629 21.25 -0.05 -59.72
CA ARG A 629 21.31 0.50 -61.08
C ARG A 629 21.85 1.92 -61.02
N CYS A 630 23.06 2.13 -61.52
CA CYS A 630 23.61 3.46 -61.78
C CYS A 630 23.14 3.95 -63.15
N SER A 631 22.22 4.92 -63.22
CA SER A 631 21.90 5.61 -64.47
C SER A 631 22.94 6.71 -64.75
N HIS A 632 23.84 6.48 -65.70
CA HIS A 632 24.71 7.52 -66.24
C HIS A 632 24.03 8.16 -67.46
N SER A 633 23.66 9.44 -67.38
CA SER A 633 23.36 10.25 -68.56
C SER A 633 24.60 11.08 -68.89
N ALA A 634 25.29 10.75 -69.99
CA ALA A 634 26.41 11.54 -70.50
C ALA A 634 25.91 12.88 -71.06
N PRO A 635 26.58 14.02 -70.79
CA PRO A 635 26.25 15.29 -71.42
C PRO A 635 26.77 15.30 -72.87
N THR A 636 25.88 15.59 -73.81
CA THR A 636 26.21 15.87 -75.21
C THR A 636 27.07 17.15 -75.30
N ALA A 637 28.22 17.07 -75.96
CA ALA A 637 29.06 18.23 -76.24
C ALA A 637 28.38 19.18 -77.26
N PRO A 638 28.51 20.51 -77.12
CA PRO A 638 28.07 21.43 -78.16
C PRO A 638 29.10 21.49 -79.31
N ASN A 639 28.62 21.34 -80.54
CA ASN A 639 29.36 21.68 -81.76
C ASN A 639 29.19 23.18 -82.05
N GLY A 640 30.29 23.87 -82.36
CA GLY A 640 30.32 25.23 -82.92
C GLY A 640 30.73 26.29 -81.92
#